data_AF-Q5R7N7-F1
#
_entry.id   AF-Q5R7N7-F1
#
_cell.length_a   1.000
_cell.length_b   1.000
_cell.length_c   1.000
_cell.angle_alpha   90.00
_cell.angle_beta   90.00
_cell.angle_gamma   90.00
#
_symmetry.space_group_name_H-M   'P 1'
#
loop_
_entity.id
_entity.type
_entity.pdbx_description
1 polymer ?
#
loop_
_entity_poly.entity_id
_entity_poly.type
_entity_poly.pdbx_seq_one_letter_code
_entity_poly.pdbx_strand_id
1 'polypeptide(L)'
;QLVRVLVSPTNPPGATSSCQKAMFQCGLLQQLCTILMATGVPADILTETINTVSEVIRGCQVNQDYFASVNAPSNPPRPAIVVPLMSMVNERQPFVLRCAVLYCFQCFLYKNQKGQGEIVSTLLPSTIDATGNSVSAGQLLCGGLFSTDSLSNWCAAVALAHALQENATQKEQLLRVQLATSIGNPPVSLLQQCTNILSQGSKIQTRVGLLMLLCTWLSNCPIAVTHFLHNSANVPFLTGQIAENLGEEEQLVQGLCALLLGISIYFNDNSLESYMKEKLKQLIEKRIGKENFIEKLGFISKHELYSRASQKPQPNFPSPEYMIFDHEFTKLVKELEGVITKAIYKSSEEDKKEEEVKKTLEQHDNIVTHYKNMIREQDLQLEELRQQVSTLKCQNEQLQTAVTQQVSQIQQHKDQYNLLKIQLGKDNQHQGSYSEGAQMNGIQPEEIGRLREEIEELKRTQELLQSQLTEKDSMIENLKSSQTSGTNEQSSAIVSARDSEQVAELKQELATLKSQLNSQSVEITKLQTEKQELLQKTEVFAKSVEVQGETETIIATKTTDVEGRLSALLQETKELKNEIKALSEERTAIKEQLDSPNSTIAILQTEKDRLELEITDSKKEQDDLLVLLADQDQKILSLKNKLKDLGHPVEEEDELESGDQEDEDDESEDPGKDLDHI
;
A
#
# COMPACT_ATOMS: atom_id res chain seq x y z
N GLN A 1 17.37 -1.51 41.66
CA GLN A 1 15.99 -1.55 42.19
C GLN A 1 15.25 -0.21 42.11
N LEU A 2 15.75 0.90 42.69
CA LEU A 2 15.06 2.20 42.60
C LEU A 2 14.75 2.66 41.15
N VAL A 3 15.70 2.50 40.23
CA VAL A 3 15.53 2.80 38.81
C VAL A 3 14.31 2.05 38.23
N ARG A 4 14.21 0.74 38.49
CA ARG A 4 13.13 -0.13 38.00
C ARG A 4 11.74 0.27 38.50
N VAL A 5 11.64 0.87 39.70
CA VAL A 5 10.36 1.38 40.22
C VAL A 5 9.82 2.50 39.33
N LEU A 6 10.68 3.39 38.84
CA LEU A 6 10.29 4.53 38.00
C LEU A 6 9.85 4.11 36.59
N VAL A 7 10.43 3.02 36.06
CA VAL A 7 10.16 2.52 34.71
C VAL A 7 9.42 1.18 34.70
N SER A 8 8.71 0.87 35.79
CA SER A 8 8.00 -0.41 35.90
C SER A 8 6.95 -0.57 34.80
N PRO A 9 6.84 -1.76 34.16
CA PRO A 9 5.74 -2.05 33.23
C PRO A 9 4.34 -1.98 33.86
N THR A 10 4.25 -1.93 35.19
CA THR A 10 2.98 -1.82 35.93
C THR A 10 2.54 -0.37 36.18
N ASN A 11 3.40 0.61 35.93
CA ASN A 11 3.06 2.02 36.05
C ASN A 11 2.15 2.48 34.90
N PRO A 12 1.46 3.63 35.04
CA PRO A 12 0.82 4.28 33.90
C PRO A 12 1.82 4.49 32.75
N PRO A 13 1.47 4.13 31.49
CA PRO A 13 2.44 4.13 30.39
C PRO A 13 3.19 5.45 30.21
N GLY A 14 2.49 6.59 30.32
CA GLY A 14 3.10 7.92 30.19
C GLY A 14 4.14 8.26 31.28
N ALA A 15 3.97 7.72 32.49
CA ALA A 15 4.92 7.92 33.59
C ALA A 15 6.24 7.17 33.33
N THR A 16 6.14 5.90 32.93
CA THR A 16 7.30 5.08 32.54
C THR A 16 8.03 5.71 31.35
N SER A 17 7.31 6.08 30.28
CA SER A 17 7.94 6.69 29.09
C SER A 17 8.66 8.00 29.39
N SER A 18 8.09 8.84 30.29
CA SER A 18 8.74 10.09 30.71
C SER A 18 10.03 9.83 31.48
N CYS A 19 10.02 8.85 32.39
CA CYS A 19 11.22 8.45 33.12
C CYS A 19 12.28 7.83 32.20
N GLN A 20 11.89 6.94 31.27
CA GLN A 20 12.81 6.34 30.29
C GLN A 20 13.54 7.40 29.46
N LYS A 21 12.82 8.45 29.01
CA LYS A 21 13.41 9.59 28.29
C LYS A 21 14.36 10.40 29.16
N ALA A 22 13.96 10.72 30.39
CA ALA A 22 14.80 11.46 31.33
C ALA A 22 16.10 10.69 31.65
N MET A 23 16.02 9.37 31.83
CA MET A 23 17.18 8.50 32.08
C MET A 23 18.16 8.46 30.90
N PHE A 24 17.67 8.57 29.67
CA PHE A 24 18.53 8.71 28.49
C PHE A 24 19.21 10.08 28.43
N GLN A 25 18.44 11.15 28.66
CA GLN A 25 18.93 12.53 28.60
C GLN A 25 20.00 12.83 29.67
N CYS A 26 19.85 12.27 30.88
CA CYS A 26 20.81 12.48 31.96
C CYS A 26 22.02 11.51 31.93
N GLY A 27 22.11 10.61 30.95
CA GLY A 27 23.23 9.68 30.83
C GLY A 27 23.10 8.38 31.64
N LEU A 28 21.98 8.15 32.32
CA LEU A 28 21.84 6.99 33.21
C LEU A 28 21.82 5.65 32.45
N LEU A 29 21.11 5.58 31.32
CA LEU A 29 21.10 4.37 30.48
C LEU A 29 22.50 4.02 29.98
N GLN A 30 23.25 5.03 29.54
CA GLN A 30 24.62 4.92 29.05
C GLN A 30 25.55 4.38 30.14
N GLN A 31 25.39 4.86 31.38
CA GLN A 31 26.15 4.40 32.53
C GLN A 31 25.82 2.94 32.89
N LEU A 32 24.54 2.55 32.84
CA LEU A 32 24.12 1.16 33.07
C LEU A 32 24.69 0.21 32.00
N CYS A 33 24.68 0.61 30.73
CA CYS A 33 25.31 -0.16 29.64
C CYS A 33 26.83 -0.29 29.83
N THR A 34 27.49 0.73 30.39
CA THR A 34 28.92 0.66 30.72
C THR A 34 29.21 -0.41 31.78
N ILE A 35 28.34 -0.54 32.79
CA ILE A 35 28.45 -1.61 33.81
C ILE A 35 28.25 -2.98 33.17
N LEU A 36 27.29 -3.13 32.26
CA LEU A 36 27.03 -4.39 31.55
C LEU A 36 28.26 -4.89 30.77
N MET A 37 29.07 -3.99 30.23
CA MET A 37 30.28 -4.31 29.46
C MET A 37 31.55 -4.37 30.31
N ALA A 38 31.47 -4.06 31.62
CA ALA A 38 32.64 -4.04 32.49
C ALA A 38 33.07 -5.46 32.91
N THR A 39 34.37 -5.66 33.05
CA THR A 39 34.93 -6.91 33.57
C THR A 39 34.91 -6.93 35.10
N GLY A 40 34.73 -8.11 35.70
CA GLY A 40 34.78 -8.29 37.15
C GLY A 40 33.52 -7.89 37.92
N VAL A 41 32.41 -7.59 37.24
CA VAL A 41 31.11 -7.34 37.87
C VAL A 41 30.55 -8.66 38.45
N PRO A 42 30.15 -8.70 39.73
CA PRO A 42 29.50 -9.88 40.32
C PRO A 42 28.26 -10.33 39.53
N ALA A 43 28.03 -11.64 39.44
CA ALA A 43 27.00 -12.20 38.57
C ALA A 43 25.57 -11.76 38.94
N ASP A 44 25.29 -11.58 40.24
CA ASP A 44 24.03 -11.06 40.77
C ASP A 44 23.81 -9.59 40.39
N ILE A 45 24.85 -8.76 40.53
CA ILE A 45 24.82 -7.35 40.11
C ILE A 45 24.65 -7.24 38.59
N LEU A 46 25.34 -8.07 37.81
CA LEU A 46 25.19 -8.11 36.36
C LEU A 46 23.76 -8.49 35.97
N THR A 47 23.19 -9.52 36.59
CA THR A 47 21.81 -9.98 36.33
C THR A 47 20.80 -8.87 36.60
N GLU A 48 20.90 -8.18 37.75
CA GLU A 48 19.99 -7.07 38.08
C GLU A 48 20.23 -5.82 37.23
N THR A 49 21.46 -5.59 36.78
CA THR A 49 21.77 -4.51 35.84
C THR A 49 21.13 -4.78 34.48
N ILE A 50 21.21 -6.02 33.98
CA ILE A 50 20.52 -6.44 32.74
C ILE A 50 19.01 -6.22 32.89
N ASN A 51 18.39 -6.75 33.95
CA ASN A 51 16.95 -6.54 34.21
C ASN A 51 16.56 -5.05 34.29
N THR A 52 17.44 -4.21 34.84
CA THR A 52 17.23 -2.76 34.92
C THR A 52 17.30 -2.12 33.54
N VAL A 53 18.32 -2.44 32.73
CA VAL A 53 18.43 -1.95 31.36
C VAL A 53 17.21 -2.38 30.54
N SER A 54 16.74 -3.62 30.68
CA SER A 54 15.53 -4.13 30.02
C SER A 54 14.34 -3.19 30.20
N GLU A 55 14.03 -2.79 31.44
CA GLU A 55 12.89 -1.92 31.72
C GLU A 55 13.11 -0.46 31.29
N VAL A 56 14.36 0.01 31.30
CA VAL A 56 14.71 1.35 30.80
C VAL A 56 14.57 1.45 29.28
N ILE A 57 14.76 0.36 28.54
CA ILE A 57 14.62 0.35 27.07
C ILE A 57 13.22 -0.07 26.58
N ARG A 58 12.47 -0.84 27.36
CA ARG A 58 11.20 -1.47 26.93
C ARG A 58 10.22 -0.47 26.31
N GLY A 59 9.96 -0.59 25.01
CA GLY A 59 8.98 0.24 24.28
C GLY A 59 9.40 1.70 24.08
N CYS A 60 10.67 2.04 24.31
CA CYS A 60 11.21 3.39 24.07
C CYS A 60 12.24 3.35 22.94
N GLN A 61 11.82 3.73 21.72
CA GLN A 61 12.61 3.58 20.49
C GLN A 61 14.02 4.18 20.60
N VAL A 62 14.16 5.40 21.14
CA VAL A 62 15.47 6.08 21.31
C VAL A 62 16.42 5.25 22.19
N ASN A 63 15.87 4.64 23.24
CA ASN A 63 16.65 3.84 24.18
C ASN A 63 17.01 2.47 23.59
N GLN A 64 16.11 1.88 22.80
CA GLN A 64 16.34 0.62 22.07
C GLN A 64 17.40 0.81 20.97
N ASP A 65 17.31 1.90 20.20
CA ASP A 65 18.29 2.26 19.17
C ASP A 65 19.67 2.52 19.81
N TYR A 66 19.71 3.25 20.93
CA TYR A 66 20.95 3.43 21.68
C TYR A 66 21.54 2.09 22.11
N PHE A 67 20.73 1.22 22.73
CA PHE A 67 21.19 -0.09 23.18
C PHE A 67 21.75 -0.94 22.02
N ALA A 68 21.09 -0.94 20.86
CA ALA A 68 21.57 -1.62 19.65
C ALA A 68 22.92 -1.10 19.15
N SER A 69 23.20 0.20 19.34
CA SER A 69 24.46 0.83 18.93
C SER A 69 25.65 0.51 19.85
N VAL A 70 25.41 -0.02 21.05
CA VAL A 70 26.47 -0.37 22.00
C VAL A 70 27.21 -1.62 21.50
N ASN A 71 28.54 -1.59 21.52
CA ASN A 71 29.39 -2.73 21.20
C ASN A 71 30.20 -3.17 22.41
N ALA A 72 30.26 -4.48 22.65
CA ALA A 72 31.15 -5.06 23.64
C ALA A 72 32.62 -4.90 23.19
N PRO A 73 33.55 -4.60 24.13
CA PRO A 73 34.97 -4.45 23.84
C PRO A 73 35.62 -5.84 23.63
N SER A 74 35.29 -6.49 22.51
CA SER A 74 35.88 -7.76 22.06
C SER A 74 36.59 -7.58 20.72
N ASN A 75 37.40 -8.56 20.32
CA ASN A 75 38.00 -8.60 18.99
C ASN A 75 37.49 -9.84 18.23
N PRO A 76 36.63 -9.69 17.19
CA PRO A 76 36.05 -8.43 16.70
C PRO A 76 35.03 -7.82 17.68
N PRO A 77 34.73 -6.50 17.58
CA PRO A 77 33.67 -5.87 18.37
C PRO A 77 32.34 -6.57 18.12
N ARG A 78 31.60 -6.85 19.19
CA ARG A 78 30.32 -7.56 19.09
C ARG A 78 29.17 -6.64 19.49
N PRO A 79 28.11 -6.53 18.68
CA PRO A 79 26.92 -5.78 19.07
C PRO A 79 26.36 -6.27 20.41
N ALA A 80 25.86 -5.34 21.22
CA ALA A 80 25.27 -5.62 22.52
C ALA A 80 24.05 -6.53 22.46
N ILE A 81 23.47 -6.79 21.28
CA ILE A 81 22.39 -7.76 21.08
C ILE A 81 22.93 -9.19 20.92
N VAL A 82 24.11 -9.36 20.33
CA VAL A 82 24.71 -10.67 20.05
C VAL A 82 25.29 -11.31 21.33
N VAL A 83 25.93 -10.51 22.20
CA VAL A 83 26.55 -11.00 23.44
C VAL A 83 25.54 -11.62 24.43
N PRO A 84 24.37 -10.99 24.69
CA PRO A 84 23.30 -11.59 25.45
C PRO A 84 22.79 -12.87 24.78
N LEU A 85 22.50 -12.88 23.48
CA LEU A 85 22.03 -14.09 22.79
C LEU A 85 23.00 -15.28 22.95
N MET A 86 24.31 -15.04 22.87
CA MET A 86 25.33 -16.07 23.15
C MET A 86 25.24 -16.60 24.58
N SER A 87 24.95 -15.73 25.56
CA SER A 87 24.78 -16.13 26.96
C SER A 87 23.46 -16.87 27.19
N MET A 88 22.42 -16.51 26.45
CA MET A 88 21.09 -17.14 26.50
C MET A 88 21.14 -18.61 26.10
N VAL A 89 21.85 -18.94 25.02
CA VAL A 89 21.93 -20.30 24.47
C VAL A 89 23.12 -21.09 24.98
N ASN A 90 23.88 -20.56 25.96
CA ASN A 90 25.03 -21.23 26.52
C ASN A 90 24.64 -22.05 27.76
N GLU A 91 24.69 -23.37 27.60
CA GLU A 91 24.37 -24.37 28.64
C GLU A 91 25.15 -24.23 29.96
N ARG A 92 26.28 -23.52 29.96
CA ARG A 92 27.11 -23.29 31.15
C ARG A 92 26.70 -22.07 31.96
N GLN A 93 25.88 -21.19 31.39
CA GLN A 93 25.48 -19.96 32.09
C GLN A 93 24.39 -20.23 33.13
N PRO A 94 24.42 -19.53 34.29
CA PRO A 94 23.39 -19.63 35.32
C PRO A 94 21.99 -19.37 34.76
N PHE A 95 21.01 -20.13 35.24
CA PHE A 95 19.61 -20.02 34.79
C PHE A 95 19.04 -18.59 34.92
N VAL A 96 19.27 -17.93 36.06
CA VAL A 96 18.81 -16.56 36.32
C VAL A 96 19.40 -15.54 35.34
N LEU A 97 20.65 -15.75 34.90
CA LEU A 97 21.30 -14.89 33.92
C LEU A 97 20.68 -15.07 32.54
N ARG A 98 20.39 -16.31 32.13
CA ARG A 98 19.68 -16.58 30.86
C ARG A 98 18.30 -15.93 30.82
N CYS A 99 17.57 -15.97 31.94
CA CYS A 99 16.27 -15.30 32.06
C CYS A 99 16.38 -13.78 31.92
N ALA A 100 17.35 -13.14 32.60
CA ALA A 100 17.57 -11.70 32.51
C ALA A 100 17.95 -11.27 31.08
N VAL A 101 18.81 -12.06 30.43
CA VAL A 101 19.22 -11.87 29.04
C VAL A 101 18.03 -11.99 28.08
N LEU A 102 17.20 -13.02 28.22
CA LEU A 102 15.98 -13.17 27.44
C LEU A 102 15.06 -11.96 27.64
N TYR A 103 14.87 -11.52 28.88
CA TYR A 103 14.06 -10.36 29.19
C TYR A 103 14.57 -9.07 28.54
N CYS A 104 15.89 -8.87 28.52
CA CYS A 104 16.51 -7.75 27.84
C CYS A 104 16.26 -7.79 26.33
N PHE A 105 16.36 -8.97 25.72
CA PHE A 105 16.08 -9.16 24.30
C PHE A 105 14.59 -8.91 23.97
N GLN A 106 13.67 -9.41 24.79
CA GLN A 106 12.24 -9.13 24.67
C GLN A 106 11.94 -7.63 24.79
N CYS A 107 12.54 -6.95 25.75
CA CYS A 107 12.36 -5.51 25.93
C CYS A 107 12.96 -4.68 24.79
N PHE A 108 14.06 -5.14 24.19
CA PHE A 108 14.63 -4.54 22.98
C PHE A 108 13.65 -4.62 21.80
N LEU A 109 12.93 -5.74 21.65
CA LEU A 109 11.99 -5.97 20.54
C LEU A 109 10.58 -5.42 20.79
N TYR A 110 10.20 -5.19 22.06
CA TYR A 110 8.86 -4.75 22.41
C TYR A 110 8.50 -3.41 21.73
N LYS A 111 7.48 -3.46 20.86
CA LYS A 111 7.00 -2.33 20.02
C LYS A 111 8.09 -1.74 19.10
N ASN A 112 9.13 -2.50 18.77
CA ASN A 112 10.26 -2.07 17.95
C ASN A 112 10.32 -2.86 16.63
N GLN A 113 9.48 -2.50 15.65
CA GLN A 113 9.42 -3.19 14.36
C GLN A 113 10.75 -3.15 13.57
N LYS A 114 11.53 -2.07 13.76
CA LYS A 114 12.88 -1.95 13.19
C LYS A 114 13.80 -3.05 13.72
N GLY A 115 13.91 -3.17 15.05
CA GLY A 115 14.72 -4.21 15.68
C GLY A 115 14.24 -5.63 15.34
N GLN A 116 12.92 -5.84 15.27
CA GLN A 116 12.35 -7.11 14.80
C GLN A 116 12.81 -7.47 13.38
N GLY A 117 12.77 -6.50 12.45
CA GLY A 117 13.26 -6.67 11.09
C GLY A 117 14.76 -6.93 11.01
N GLU A 118 15.56 -6.22 11.80
CA GLU A 118 17.01 -6.45 11.91
C GLU A 118 17.30 -7.90 12.33
N ILE A 119 16.61 -8.43 13.34
CA ILE A 119 16.79 -9.83 13.76
C ILE A 119 16.41 -10.81 12.65
N VAL A 120 15.20 -10.70 12.08
CA VAL A 120 14.70 -11.65 11.07
C VAL A 120 15.55 -11.63 9.80
N SER A 121 16.05 -10.46 9.40
CA SER A 121 16.94 -10.33 8.24
C SER A 121 18.22 -11.17 8.36
N THR A 122 18.73 -11.39 9.58
CA THR A 122 19.92 -12.23 9.81
C THR A 122 19.71 -13.72 9.59
N LEU A 123 18.46 -14.17 9.45
CA LEU A 123 18.12 -15.54 9.05
C LEU A 123 17.93 -15.71 7.55
N LEU A 124 17.81 -14.61 6.81
CA LEU A 124 17.58 -14.63 5.37
C LEU A 124 18.90 -14.68 4.60
N PRO A 125 18.95 -15.37 3.45
CA PRO A 125 20.08 -15.29 2.54
C PRO A 125 20.27 -13.83 2.11
N SER A 126 21.36 -13.21 2.56
CA SER A 126 21.74 -11.85 2.19
C SER A 126 23.21 -11.83 1.81
N THR A 127 23.64 -10.83 1.04
CA THR A 127 25.02 -10.64 0.59
C THR A 127 25.97 -10.23 1.73
N ILE A 128 25.56 -10.38 3.00
CA ILE A 128 26.37 -10.02 4.16
C ILE A 128 27.57 -10.97 4.25
N ASP A 129 28.75 -10.36 4.30
CA ASP A 129 30.06 -10.95 4.08
C ASP A 129 30.23 -12.37 4.65
N ALA A 130 30.58 -13.30 3.76
CA ALA A 130 31.03 -14.66 4.07
C ALA A 130 32.42 -14.68 4.77
N THR A 131 32.81 -13.60 5.44
CA THR A 131 33.94 -13.59 6.36
C THR A 131 33.52 -14.34 7.62
N GLY A 132 33.78 -15.65 7.66
CA GLY A 132 33.31 -16.62 8.66
C GLY A 132 33.74 -16.42 10.13
N ASN A 133 34.00 -15.19 10.57
CA ASN A 133 34.44 -14.85 11.93
C ASN A 133 33.37 -14.14 12.78
N SER A 134 32.25 -13.68 12.21
CA SER A 134 31.16 -13.03 12.95
C SER A 134 29.92 -13.92 13.04
N VAL A 135 29.48 -14.22 14.27
CA VAL A 135 28.23 -14.95 14.52
C VAL A 135 27.05 -13.98 14.54
N SER A 136 25.99 -14.28 13.78
CA SER A 136 24.78 -13.46 13.72
C SER A 136 23.76 -13.83 14.80
N ALA A 137 22.80 -12.93 15.07
CA ALA A 137 21.67 -13.21 15.96
C ALA A 137 20.85 -14.41 15.48
N GLY A 138 20.54 -14.46 14.18
CA GLY A 138 19.82 -15.55 13.54
C GLY A 138 20.51 -16.91 13.67
N GLN A 139 21.83 -16.96 13.51
CA GLN A 139 22.61 -18.19 13.72
C GLN A 139 22.53 -18.69 15.17
N LEU A 140 22.60 -17.80 16.16
CA LEU A 140 22.47 -18.16 17.57
C LEU A 140 21.06 -18.65 17.90
N LEU A 141 20.03 -18.00 17.37
CA LEU A 141 18.63 -18.41 17.55
C LEU A 141 18.38 -19.79 16.92
N CYS A 142 18.81 -20.03 15.68
CA CYS A 142 18.72 -21.36 15.06
C CYS A 142 19.52 -22.42 15.83
N GLY A 143 20.73 -22.07 16.31
CA GLY A 143 21.55 -22.95 17.14
C GLY A 143 20.85 -23.33 18.45
N GLY A 144 20.21 -22.37 19.13
CA GLY A 144 19.43 -22.63 20.33
C GLY A 144 18.16 -23.44 20.04
N LEU A 145 17.44 -23.11 18.97
CA LEU A 145 16.17 -23.74 18.58
C LEU A 145 16.31 -25.24 18.30
N PHE A 146 17.46 -25.65 17.77
CA PHE A 146 17.76 -27.04 17.41
C PHE A 146 18.85 -27.69 18.28
N SER A 147 19.19 -27.05 19.41
CA SER A 147 20.11 -27.63 20.39
C SER A 147 19.48 -28.82 21.14
N THR A 148 20.32 -29.58 21.85
CA THR A 148 19.88 -30.68 22.74
C THR A 148 19.34 -30.18 24.09
N ASP A 149 19.55 -28.91 24.43
CA ASP A 149 19.10 -28.28 25.66
C ASP A 149 17.71 -27.66 25.51
N SER A 150 16.75 -28.16 26.31
CA SER A 150 15.37 -27.69 26.25
C SER A 150 15.20 -26.25 26.72
N LEU A 151 16.07 -25.74 27.61
CA LEU A 151 16.04 -24.34 28.02
C LEU A 151 16.44 -23.45 26.84
N SER A 152 17.47 -23.85 26.10
CA SER A 152 17.94 -23.14 24.92
C SER A 152 16.90 -23.18 23.79
N ASN A 153 16.23 -24.32 23.59
CA ASN A 153 15.11 -24.41 22.64
C ASN A 153 13.97 -23.45 23.01
N TRP A 154 13.55 -23.45 24.28
CA TRP A 154 12.46 -22.61 24.76
C TRP A 154 12.81 -21.12 24.64
N CYS A 155 13.99 -20.71 25.10
CA CYS A 155 14.46 -19.32 25.00
C CYS A 155 14.54 -18.85 23.54
N ALA A 156 15.09 -19.68 22.65
CA ALA A 156 15.20 -19.34 21.23
C ALA A 156 13.83 -19.22 20.55
N ALA A 157 12.91 -20.14 20.86
CA ALA A 157 11.55 -20.10 20.31
C ALA A 157 10.77 -18.87 20.78
N VAL A 158 10.84 -18.55 22.08
CA VAL A 158 10.20 -17.34 22.64
C VAL A 158 10.87 -16.06 22.10
N ALA A 159 12.19 -16.02 22.00
CA ALA A 159 12.90 -14.89 21.40
C ALA A 159 12.47 -14.64 19.94
N LEU A 160 12.32 -15.70 19.14
CA LEU A 160 11.77 -15.60 17.78
C LEU A 160 10.30 -15.17 17.79
N ALA A 161 9.47 -15.63 18.73
CA ALA A 161 8.08 -15.20 18.84
C ALA A 161 7.98 -13.69 19.07
N HIS A 162 8.84 -13.12 19.92
CA HIS A 162 8.93 -11.67 20.15
C HIS A 162 9.46 -10.91 18.92
N ALA A 163 10.26 -11.54 18.06
CA ALA A 163 10.68 -10.97 16.77
C ALA A 163 9.53 -10.92 15.74
N LEU A 164 8.47 -11.71 15.94
CA LEU A 164 7.30 -11.77 15.05
C LEU A 164 6.05 -11.06 15.61
N GLN A 165 6.04 -10.76 16.91
CA GLN A 165 4.87 -10.22 17.60
C GLN A 165 4.39 -8.93 16.94
N GLU A 166 3.09 -8.90 16.58
CA GLU A 166 2.42 -7.76 15.92
C GLU A 166 3.15 -7.25 14.65
N ASN A 167 3.83 -8.14 13.93
CA ASN A 167 4.60 -7.78 12.74
C ASN A 167 4.34 -8.75 11.58
N ALA A 168 3.31 -8.44 10.78
CA ALA A 168 2.90 -9.26 9.63
C ALA A 168 4.03 -9.42 8.61
N THR A 169 4.74 -8.32 8.29
CA THR A 169 5.87 -8.35 7.36
C THR A 169 6.93 -9.35 7.78
N GLN A 170 7.34 -9.35 9.05
CA GLN A 170 8.36 -10.28 9.51
C GLN A 170 7.87 -11.73 9.60
N LYS A 171 6.59 -11.96 9.89
CA LYS A 171 5.98 -13.30 9.80
C LYS A 171 6.09 -13.86 8.38
N GLU A 172 5.81 -13.04 7.37
CA GLU A 172 5.96 -13.43 5.96
C GLU A 172 7.42 -13.65 5.57
N GLN A 173 8.32 -12.75 5.98
CA GLN A 173 9.74 -12.88 5.69
C GLN A 173 10.32 -14.17 6.28
N LEU A 174 9.96 -14.54 7.50
CA LEU A 174 10.50 -15.73 8.16
C LEU A 174 10.08 -17.03 7.44
N LEU A 175 8.98 -17.05 6.67
CA LEU A 175 8.55 -18.22 5.88
C LEU A 175 9.58 -18.58 4.78
N ARG A 176 10.41 -17.61 4.37
CA ARG A 176 11.42 -17.77 3.33
C ARG A 176 12.69 -18.46 3.85
N VAL A 177 12.85 -18.62 5.16
CA VAL A 177 14.04 -19.24 5.75
C VAL A 177 14.05 -20.73 5.46
N GLN A 178 15.12 -21.18 4.80
CA GLN A 178 15.39 -22.58 4.47
C GLN A 178 16.58 -23.09 5.27
N LEU A 179 16.43 -24.28 5.85
CA LEU A 179 17.47 -24.95 6.62
C LEU A 179 18.16 -26.01 5.74
N ALA A 180 19.48 -26.03 5.82
CA ALA A 180 20.27 -27.08 5.17
C ALA A 180 20.06 -28.41 5.89
N THR A 181 19.72 -29.44 5.11
CA THR A 181 19.61 -30.83 5.56
C THR A 181 20.88 -31.61 5.23
N SER A 182 20.94 -32.88 5.65
CA SER A 182 22.01 -33.80 5.26
C SER A 182 22.21 -33.85 3.74
N ILE A 183 23.46 -34.06 3.31
CA ILE A 183 23.83 -34.14 1.89
C ILE A 183 22.91 -35.14 1.16
N GLY A 184 22.26 -34.68 0.09
CA GLY A 184 21.34 -35.47 -0.72
C GLY A 184 19.86 -35.32 -0.36
N ASN A 185 19.52 -34.70 0.77
CA ASN A 185 18.13 -34.37 1.12
C ASN A 185 17.76 -32.93 0.69
N PRO A 186 16.51 -32.68 0.29
CA PRO A 186 16.04 -31.34 -0.03
C PRO A 186 15.97 -30.45 1.23
N PRO A 187 16.17 -29.13 1.10
CA PRO A 187 16.06 -28.20 2.22
C PRO A 187 14.66 -28.23 2.84
N VAL A 188 14.60 -27.93 4.13
CA VAL A 188 13.35 -27.85 4.89
C VAL A 188 13.14 -26.42 5.39
N SER A 189 11.91 -25.89 5.28
CA SER A 189 11.62 -24.56 5.80
C SER A 189 11.72 -24.52 7.33
N LEU A 190 12.05 -23.35 7.89
CA LEU A 190 12.10 -23.16 9.34
C LEU A 190 10.76 -23.51 10.02
N LEU A 191 9.65 -23.08 9.41
CA LEU A 191 8.29 -23.38 9.87
C LEU A 191 8.05 -24.90 9.97
N GLN A 192 8.40 -25.63 8.91
CA GLN A 192 8.18 -27.07 8.87
C GLN A 192 9.10 -27.79 9.85
N GLN A 193 10.36 -27.37 9.99
CA GLN A 193 11.28 -27.99 10.94
C GLN A 193 10.84 -27.79 12.39
N CYS A 194 10.32 -26.62 12.76
CA CYS A 194 9.72 -26.39 14.07
C CYS A 194 8.55 -27.36 14.33
N THR A 195 7.74 -27.62 13.30
CA THR A 195 6.61 -28.56 13.38
C THR A 195 7.07 -30.01 13.47
N ASN A 196 8.11 -30.40 12.73
CA ASN A 196 8.67 -31.75 12.73
C ASN A 196 9.19 -32.16 14.11
N ILE A 197 9.79 -31.24 14.87
CA ILE A 197 10.34 -31.53 16.21
C ILE A 197 9.24 -31.91 17.21
N LEU A 198 8.00 -31.45 16.99
CA LEU A 198 6.86 -31.77 17.85
C LEU A 198 6.53 -33.28 17.84
N SER A 199 6.77 -33.97 16.72
CA SER A 199 6.48 -35.40 16.57
C SER A 199 7.68 -36.33 16.84
N GLN A 200 8.85 -35.77 17.21
CA GLN A 200 10.10 -36.53 17.41
C GLN A 200 10.33 -37.00 18.85
N GLY A 201 9.31 -36.96 19.72
CA GLY A 201 9.46 -37.34 21.14
C GLY A 201 10.37 -36.39 21.93
N SER A 202 10.39 -35.11 21.54
CA SER A 202 11.15 -34.06 22.24
C SER A 202 10.55 -33.74 23.62
N LYS A 203 11.37 -33.17 24.51
CA LYS A 203 10.92 -32.77 25.86
C LYS A 203 9.74 -31.80 25.79
N ILE A 204 8.83 -31.89 26.76
CA ILE A 204 7.64 -31.03 26.85
C ILE A 204 8.01 -29.55 26.74
N GLN A 205 9.04 -29.11 27.47
CA GLN A 205 9.51 -27.71 27.44
C GLN A 205 9.91 -27.24 26.03
N THR A 206 10.59 -28.08 25.24
CA THR A 206 10.93 -27.79 23.85
C THR A 206 9.66 -27.62 23.01
N ARG A 207 8.72 -28.58 23.12
CA ARG A 207 7.44 -28.55 22.38
C ARG A 207 6.58 -27.34 22.74
N VAL A 208 6.50 -26.98 24.02
CA VAL A 208 5.78 -25.79 24.50
C VAL A 208 6.36 -24.52 23.89
N GLY A 209 7.70 -24.34 23.92
CA GLY A 209 8.35 -23.20 23.30
C GLY A 209 8.05 -23.09 21.80
N LEU A 210 8.17 -24.20 21.07
CA LEU A 210 7.88 -24.26 19.63
C LEU A 210 6.40 -24.02 19.31
N LEU A 211 5.47 -24.54 20.10
CA LEU A 211 4.04 -24.31 19.91
C LEU A 211 3.66 -22.84 20.19
N MET A 212 4.28 -22.19 21.17
CA MET A 212 4.09 -20.74 21.39
C MET A 212 4.59 -19.93 20.19
N LEU A 213 5.75 -20.29 19.63
CA LEU A 213 6.27 -19.69 18.40
C LEU A 213 5.30 -19.89 17.22
N LEU A 214 4.87 -21.13 16.97
CA LEU A 214 3.96 -21.46 15.86
C LEU A 214 2.62 -20.74 15.98
N CYS A 215 2.00 -20.72 17.17
CA CYS A 215 0.76 -19.99 17.41
C CYS A 215 0.94 -18.48 17.17
N THR A 216 2.04 -17.90 17.67
CA THR A 216 2.37 -16.48 17.45
C THR A 216 2.58 -16.19 15.97
N TRP A 217 3.27 -17.08 15.25
CA TRP A 217 3.59 -16.93 13.84
C TRP A 217 2.33 -16.98 12.95
N LEU A 218 1.45 -17.97 13.17
CA LEU A 218 0.23 -18.14 12.38
C LEU A 218 -0.89 -17.13 12.73
N SER A 219 -0.91 -16.63 13.97
CA SER A 219 -1.90 -15.61 14.37
C SER A 219 -1.87 -14.39 13.45
N ASN A 220 -3.03 -13.89 13.02
CA ASN A 220 -3.11 -12.72 12.14
C ASN A 220 -2.22 -12.80 10.88
N CYS A 221 -1.95 -14.00 10.35
CA CYS A 221 -1.11 -14.20 9.17
C CYS A 221 -1.62 -15.36 8.28
N PRO A 222 -2.60 -15.09 7.40
CA PRO A 222 -3.21 -16.13 6.56
C PRO A 222 -2.22 -16.91 5.69
N ILE A 223 -1.21 -16.24 5.13
CA ILE A 223 -0.17 -16.90 4.32
C ILE A 223 0.67 -17.89 5.13
N ALA A 224 0.97 -17.60 6.40
CA ALA A 224 1.64 -18.55 7.28
C ALA A 224 0.75 -19.76 7.59
N VAL A 225 -0.56 -19.54 7.76
CA VAL A 225 -1.55 -20.63 7.88
C VAL A 225 -1.56 -21.50 6.63
N THR A 226 -1.58 -20.90 5.43
CA THR A 226 -1.54 -21.64 4.16
C THR A 226 -0.27 -22.47 4.03
N HIS A 227 0.91 -21.90 4.33
CA HIS A 227 2.16 -22.66 4.32
C HIS A 227 2.17 -23.82 5.33
N PHE A 228 1.59 -23.63 6.51
CA PHE A 228 1.46 -24.68 7.52
C PHE A 228 0.53 -25.81 7.07
N LEU A 229 -0.63 -25.47 6.51
CA LEU A 229 -1.63 -26.45 6.05
C LEU A 229 -1.22 -27.16 4.76
N HIS A 230 -0.35 -26.56 3.95
CA HIS A 230 0.12 -27.16 2.71
C HIS A 230 0.87 -28.47 2.93
N ASN A 231 1.55 -28.64 4.06
CA ASN A 231 2.15 -29.92 4.43
C ASN A 231 1.08 -30.85 5.02
N SER A 232 0.77 -31.91 4.28
CA SER A 232 -0.30 -32.87 4.60
C SER A 232 -0.08 -33.64 5.90
N ALA A 233 1.13 -33.66 6.49
CA ALA A 233 1.41 -34.33 7.75
C ALA A 233 0.95 -33.54 8.99
N ASN A 234 0.83 -32.21 8.88
CA ASN A 234 0.65 -31.32 10.02
C ASN A 234 -0.74 -31.48 10.67
N VAL A 235 -1.82 -31.49 9.88
CA VAL A 235 -3.19 -31.63 10.39
C VAL A 235 -3.46 -33.02 11.01
N PRO A 236 -3.06 -34.14 10.38
CA PRO A 236 -3.14 -35.47 11.02
C PRO A 236 -2.37 -35.55 12.33
N PHE A 237 -1.17 -34.94 12.42
CA PHE A 237 -0.41 -34.89 13.66
C PHE A 237 -1.17 -34.15 14.76
N LEU A 238 -1.63 -32.92 14.50
CA LEU A 238 -2.36 -32.13 15.50
C LEU A 238 -3.62 -32.86 15.97
N THR A 239 -4.38 -33.42 15.03
CA THR A 239 -5.64 -34.09 15.35
C THR A 239 -5.44 -35.39 16.13
N GLY A 240 -4.38 -36.15 15.84
CA GLY A 240 -3.97 -37.29 16.65
C GLY A 240 -3.57 -36.88 18.07
N GLN A 241 -2.73 -35.86 18.21
CA GLN A 241 -2.29 -35.36 19.53
C GLN A 241 -3.44 -34.85 20.40
N ILE A 242 -4.42 -34.17 19.81
CA ILE A 242 -5.59 -33.65 20.56
C ILE A 242 -6.57 -34.78 20.93
N ALA A 243 -6.73 -35.78 20.05
CA ALA A 243 -7.68 -36.87 20.25
C ALA A 243 -7.20 -37.93 21.27
N GLU A 244 -5.90 -38.09 21.44
CA GLU A 244 -5.33 -39.09 22.36
C GLU A 244 -5.64 -38.75 23.83
N ASN A 245 -5.91 -39.78 24.65
CA ASN A 245 -6.03 -39.62 26.10
C ASN A 245 -4.64 -39.76 26.75
N LEU A 246 -3.88 -38.67 26.72
CA LEU A 246 -2.54 -38.60 27.31
C LEU A 246 -2.62 -38.25 28.81
N GLY A 247 -1.51 -38.47 29.52
CA GLY A 247 -1.38 -38.11 30.95
C GLY A 247 -1.41 -36.60 31.19
N GLU A 248 -1.57 -36.21 32.46
CA GLU A 248 -1.66 -34.80 32.89
C GLU A 248 -0.49 -33.93 32.40
N GLU A 249 0.73 -34.48 32.42
CA GLU A 249 1.96 -33.81 31.94
C GLU A 249 1.89 -33.39 30.46
N GLU A 250 1.13 -34.10 29.62
CA GLU A 250 1.01 -33.81 28.19
C GLU A 250 -0.19 -32.92 27.85
N GLN A 251 -1.12 -32.69 28.81
CA GLN A 251 -2.33 -31.92 28.58
C GLN A 251 -2.03 -30.49 28.09
N LEU A 252 -0.96 -29.88 28.59
CA LEU A 252 -0.54 -28.56 28.10
C LEU A 252 -0.20 -28.59 26.61
N VAL A 253 0.56 -29.60 26.17
CA VAL A 253 0.91 -29.76 24.75
C VAL A 253 -0.33 -30.00 23.92
N GLN A 254 -1.28 -30.81 24.40
CA GLN A 254 -2.57 -31.03 23.74
C GLN A 254 -3.38 -29.74 23.59
N GLY A 255 -3.45 -28.92 24.63
CA GLY A 255 -4.14 -27.64 24.59
C GLY A 255 -3.49 -26.68 23.60
N LEU A 256 -2.17 -26.61 23.57
CA LEU A 256 -1.42 -25.80 22.60
C LEU A 256 -1.59 -26.29 21.15
N CYS A 257 -1.66 -27.60 20.92
CA CYS A 257 -2.03 -28.16 19.62
C CYS A 257 -3.46 -27.78 19.22
N ALA A 258 -4.42 -27.79 20.16
CA ALA A 258 -5.78 -27.34 19.92
C ALA A 258 -5.81 -25.84 19.56
N LEU A 259 -5.05 -25.00 20.27
CA LEU A 259 -4.91 -23.59 19.93
C LEU A 259 -4.33 -23.40 18.52
N LEU A 260 -3.26 -24.12 18.16
CA LEU A 260 -2.64 -24.01 16.84
C LEU A 260 -3.60 -24.43 15.71
N LEU A 261 -4.37 -25.51 15.91
CA LEU A 261 -5.40 -25.92 14.95
C LEU A 261 -6.54 -24.90 14.88
N GLY A 262 -6.96 -24.35 16.02
CA GLY A 262 -7.97 -23.29 16.10
C GLY A 262 -7.54 -22.01 15.38
N ILE A 263 -6.28 -21.58 15.54
CA ILE A 263 -5.66 -20.47 14.80
C ILE A 263 -5.67 -20.76 13.30
N SER A 264 -5.33 -21.99 12.91
CA SER A 264 -5.32 -22.43 11.50
C SER A 264 -6.71 -22.46 10.86
N ILE A 265 -7.79 -22.43 11.65
CA ILE A 265 -9.17 -22.28 11.19
C ILE A 265 -9.56 -20.80 11.19
N TYR A 266 -9.31 -20.11 12.29
CA TYR A 266 -9.76 -18.73 12.49
C TYR A 266 -9.14 -17.77 11.46
N PHE A 267 -7.82 -17.87 11.25
CA PHE A 267 -7.06 -17.03 10.31
C PHE A 267 -6.90 -17.64 8.90
N ASN A 268 -7.63 -18.71 8.60
CA ASN A 268 -7.65 -19.28 7.25
C ASN A 268 -8.37 -18.33 6.28
N ASP A 269 -7.84 -18.15 5.07
CA ASP A 269 -8.46 -17.36 4.01
C ASP A 269 -9.17 -18.21 2.94
N ASN A 270 -9.26 -19.53 3.17
CA ASN A 270 -9.79 -20.54 2.26
C ASN A 270 -9.05 -20.64 0.91
N SER A 271 -7.84 -20.07 0.79
CA SER A 271 -7.03 -20.15 -0.43
C SER A 271 -6.58 -21.58 -0.76
N LEU A 272 -6.44 -22.44 0.25
CA LEU A 272 -6.02 -23.84 0.10
C LEU A 272 -7.21 -24.80 0.13
N GLU A 273 -7.58 -25.31 -1.04
CA GLU A 273 -8.77 -26.15 -1.20
C GLU A 273 -8.77 -27.43 -0.34
N SER A 274 -7.59 -28.04 -0.11
CA SER A 274 -7.47 -29.27 0.68
C SER A 274 -7.85 -29.09 2.15
N TYR A 275 -7.66 -27.89 2.70
CA TYR A 275 -7.89 -27.57 4.11
C TYR A 275 -8.60 -26.22 4.31
N MET A 276 -9.75 -26.05 3.66
CA MET A 276 -10.68 -24.95 3.94
C MET A 276 -11.24 -25.04 5.37
N LYS A 277 -11.72 -23.90 5.91
CA LYS A 277 -12.28 -23.80 7.28
C LYS A 277 -13.28 -24.90 7.61
N GLU A 278 -14.26 -25.09 6.73
CA GLU A 278 -15.33 -26.07 6.93
C GLU A 278 -14.80 -27.50 6.97
N LYS A 279 -13.83 -27.84 6.10
CA LYS A 279 -13.20 -29.18 6.10
C LYS A 279 -12.47 -29.45 7.42
N LEU A 280 -11.77 -28.45 7.96
CA LEU A 280 -11.08 -28.54 9.25
C LEU A 280 -12.07 -28.67 10.43
N LYS A 281 -13.17 -27.90 10.43
CA LYS A 281 -14.23 -27.99 11.45
C LYS A 281 -14.89 -29.38 11.45
N GLN A 282 -15.21 -29.91 10.28
CA GLN A 282 -15.73 -31.28 10.14
C GLN A 282 -14.74 -32.34 10.60
N LEU A 283 -13.44 -32.11 10.39
CA LEU A 283 -12.39 -33.02 10.84
C LEU A 283 -12.33 -33.04 12.38
N ILE A 284 -12.38 -31.87 13.03
CA ILE A 284 -12.49 -31.78 14.50
C ILE A 284 -13.72 -32.54 15.00
N GLU A 285 -14.89 -32.29 14.40
CA GLU A 285 -16.15 -32.93 14.78
C GLU A 285 -16.08 -34.46 14.67
N LYS A 286 -15.50 -34.99 13.59
CA LYS A 286 -15.41 -36.43 13.34
C LYS A 286 -14.32 -37.15 14.13
N ARG A 287 -13.17 -36.50 14.38
CA ARG A 287 -11.98 -37.15 14.98
C ARG A 287 -11.85 -36.92 16.47
N ILE A 288 -12.32 -35.77 16.97
CA ILE A 288 -12.08 -35.32 18.35
C ILE A 288 -13.40 -35.09 19.08
N GLY A 289 -14.38 -34.48 18.40
CA GLY A 289 -15.60 -33.92 18.99
C GLY A 289 -15.40 -32.45 19.38
N LYS A 290 -16.39 -31.59 19.08
CA LYS A 290 -16.28 -30.14 19.31
C LYS A 290 -16.13 -29.81 20.79
N GLU A 291 -16.90 -30.43 21.69
CA GLU A 291 -16.75 -30.15 23.14
C GLU A 291 -15.38 -30.59 23.66
N ASN A 292 -14.90 -31.76 23.25
CA ASN A 292 -13.58 -32.27 23.65
C ASN A 292 -12.46 -31.35 23.15
N PHE A 293 -12.54 -30.87 21.91
CA PHE A 293 -11.58 -29.90 21.39
C PHE A 293 -11.49 -28.62 22.25
N ILE A 294 -12.64 -28.07 22.65
CA ILE A 294 -12.70 -26.86 23.50
C ILE A 294 -12.26 -27.14 24.93
N GLU A 295 -12.57 -28.32 25.47
CA GLU A 295 -12.04 -28.75 26.77
C GLU A 295 -10.51 -28.78 26.77
N LYS A 296 -9.90 -29.39 25.73
CA LYS A 296 -8.45 -29.45 25.55
C LYS A 296 -7.85 -28.06 25.38
N LEU A 297 -8.47 -27.19 24.58
CA LEU A 297 -8.05 -25.79 24.42
C LEU A 297 -7.97 -25.07 25.79
N GLY A 298 -8.96 -25.30 26.66
CA GLY A 298 -9.00 -24.72 28.00
C GLY A 298 -7.93 -25.24 28.98
N PHE A 299 -7.16 -26.28 28.64
CA PHE A 299 -6.04 -26.73 29.49
C PHE A 299 -4.94 -25.67 29.61
N ILE A 300 -4.79 -24.80 28.61
CA ILE A 300 -3.78 -23.74 28.62
C ILE A 300 -4.05 -22.74 29.75
N SER A 301 -5.26 -22.18 29.80
CA SER A 301 -5.65 -21.16 30.76
C SER A 301 -5.86 -21.72 32.18
N LYS A 302 -6.12 -23.02 32.30
CA LYS A 302 -6.26 -23.75 33.58
C LYS A 302 -4.94 -24.24 34.17
N HIS A 303 -3.85 -24.24 33.41
CA HIS A 303 -2.54 -24.70 33.91
C HIS A 303 -2.06 -23.83 35.09
N GLU A 304 -1.52 -24.45 36.13
CA GLU A 304 -1.14 -23.77 37.39
C GLU A 304 -0.19 -22.57 37.20
N LEU A 305 0.74 -22.66 36.25
CA LEU A 305 1.71 -21.61 35.94
C LEU A 305 1.15 -20.46 35.07
N TYR A 306 -0.02 -20.61 34.44
CA TYR A 306 -0.56 -19.62 33.50
C TYR A 306 -0.88 -18.28 34.19
N SER A 307 -1.56 -18.33 35.33
CA SER A 307 -1.94 -17.12 36.08
C SER A 307 -0.72 -16.29 36.47
N ARG A 308 0.36 -16.93 36.94
CA ARG A 308 1.61 -16.25 37.30
C ARG A 308 2.28 -15.59 36.08
N ALA A 309 2.36 -16.28 34.95
CA ALA A 309 2.96 -15.73 33.73
C ALA A 309 2.18 -14.53 33.17
N SER A 310 0.86 -14.50 33.35
CA SER A 310 0.00 -13.41 32.87
C SER A 310 0.18 -12.08 33.62
N GLN A 311 0.81 -12.06 34.79
CA GLN A 311 0.86 -10.89 35.67
C GLN A 311 1.91 -9.85 35.25
N LYS A 312 3.13 -10.29 34.89
CA LYS A 312 4.26 -9.38 34.64
C LYS A 312 5.12 -9.85 33.47
N PRO A 313 5.71 -8.92 32.68
CA PRO A 313 6.58 -9.27 31.57
C PRO A 313 7.89 -9.98 31.93
N GLN A 314 8.40 -9.79 33.15
CA GLN A 314 9.70 -10.34 33.53
C GLN A 314 9.62 -11.88 33.72
N PRO A 315 10.45 -12.67 33.03
CA PRO A 315 10.56 -14.12 33.22
C PRO A 315 11.30 -14.45 34.52
N ASN A 316 10.64 -14.28 35.67
CA ASN A 316 11.19 -14.60 36.98
C ASN A 316 10.71 -15.99 37.46
N PHE A 317 11.29 -17.02 36.84
CA PHE A 317 11.04 -18.42 37.16
C PHE A 317 11.89 -18.86 38.37
N PRO A 318 11.33 -19.60 39.35
CA PRO A 318 12.10 -20.11 40.49
C PRO A 318 13.26 -21.05 40.08
N SER A 319 13.03 -21.86 39.07
CA SER A 319 13.94 -22.91 38.60
C SER A 319 13.56 -23.33 37.16
N PRO A 320 14.43 -24.07 36.44
CA PRO A 320 14.25 -24.40 35.02
C PRO A 320 12.92 -25.07 34.64
N GLU A 321 12.34 -25.87 35.52
CA GLU A 321 11.08 -26.58 35.32
C GLU A 321 9.85 -25.65 35.27
N TYR A 322 9.97 -24.42 35.81
CA TYR A 322 8.90 -23.42 35.76
C TYR A 322 8.93 -22.56 34.48
N MET A 323 9.98 -22.68 33.66
CA MET A 323 10.11 -21.99 32.38
C MET A 323 9.22 -22.66 31.33
N ILE A 324 7.93 -22.32 31.36
CA ILE A 324 6.88 -22.92 30.54
C ILE A 324 6.15 -21.86 29.71
N PHE A 325 5.59 -20.83 30.36
CA PHE A 325 4.81 -19.78 29.69
C PHE A 325 5.57 -18.47 29.54
N ASP A 326 5.44 -17.85 28.36
CA ASP A 326 5.82 -16.47 28.11
C ASP A 326 4.64 -15.51 28.40
N HIS A 327 4.95 -14.31 28.90
CA HIS A 327 3.95 -13.32 29.27
C HIS A 327 3.12 -12.84 28.07
N GLU A 328 3.74 -12.50 26.95
CA GLU A 328 3.01 -12.00 25.78
C GLU A 328 2.17 -13.11 25.13
N PHE A 329 2.65 -14.36 25.19
CA PHE A 329 1.85 -15.52 24.77
C PHE A 329 0.56 -15.69 25.59
N THR A 330 0.58 -15.45 26.91
CA THR A 330 -0.67 -15.52 27.71
C THR A 330 -1.74 -14.53 27.22
N LYS A 331 -1.34 -13.37 26.72
CA LYS A 331 -2.27 -12.38 26.13
C LYS A 331 -2.88 -12.89 24.84
N LEU A 332 -2.07 -13.51 23.98
CA LEU A 332 -2.53 -14.14 22.74
C LEU A 332 -3.56 -15.24 23.02
N VAL A 333 -3.34 -16.08 24.04
CA VAL A 333 -4.32 -17.08 24.47
C VAL A 333 -5.62 -16.41 24.90
N LYS A 334 -5.54 -15.40 25.76
CA LYS A 334 -6.72 -14.67 26.26
C LYS A 334 -7.52 -13.98 25.15
N GLU A 335 -6.83 -13.45 24.15
CA GLU A 335 -7.44 -12.83 22.97
C GLU A 335 -8.16 -13.85 22.09
N LEU A 336 -7.52 -15.00 21.84
CA LEU A 336 -7.96 -15.95 20.82
C LEU A 336 -8.88 -17.06 21.32
N GLU A 337 -8.77 -17.48 22.59
CA GLU A 337 -9.53 -18.62 23.14
C GLU A 337 -11.05 -18.46 22.96
N GLY A 338 -11.58 -17.28 23.28
CA GLY A 338 -13.01 -16.99 23.16
C GLY A 338 -13.51 -16.92 21.71
N VAL A 339 -12.76 -16.27 20.82
CA VAL A 339 -13.15 -16.13 19.40
C VAL A 339 -12.99 -17.43 18.63
N ILE A 340 -11.97 -18.23 18.93
CA ILE A 340 -11.80 -19.58 18.38
C ILE A 340 -12.95 -20.47 18.84
N THR A 341 -13.30 -20.44 20.14
CA THR A 341 -14.43 -21.22 20.66
C THR A 341 -15.72 -20.93 19.89
N LYS A 342 -16.04 -19.65 19.67
CA LYS A 342 -17.20 -19.25 18.87
C LYS A 342 -17.10 -19.75 17.42
N ALA A 343 -15.95 -19.60 16.77
CA ALA A 343 -15.74 -20.01 15.38
C ALA A 343 -15.90 -21.53 15.16
N ILE A 344 -15.53 -22.36 16.14
CA ILE A 344 -15.67 -23.82 16.08
C ILE A 344 -17.13 -24.27 16.17
N TYR A 345 -17.93 -23.62 17.03
CA TYR A 345 -19.35 -23.95 17.20
C TYR A 345 -20.26 -23.39 16.11
N LYS A 346 -19.82 -22.32 15.45
CA LYS A 346 -20.56 -21.64 14.37
C LYS A 346 -21.00 -22.62 13.27
N SER A 347 -22.20 -22.47 12.74
CA SER A 347 -22.71 -23.36 11.69
C SER A 347 -22.19 -22.98 10.30
N SER A 348 -22.23 -23.90 9.33
CA SER A 348 -21.82 -23.61 7.95
C SER A 348 -22.69 -22.52 7.29
N GLU A 349 -23.95 -22.41 7.69
CA GLU A 349 -24.88 -21.39 7.19
C GLU A 349 -24.51 -19.99 7.70
N GLU A 350 -24.11 -19.89 8.97
CA GLU A 350 -23.64 -18.65 9.58
C GLU A 350 -22.25 -18.25 9.05
N ASP A 351 -21.39 -19.21 8.69
CA ASP A 351 -20.12 -18.96 8.03
C ASP A 351 -20.30 -18.39 6.62
N LYS A 352 -21.23 -18.94 5.82
CA LYS A 352 -21.55 -18.40 4.50
C LYS A 352 -22.08 -16.97 4.56
N LYS A 353 -22.98 -16.69 5.50
CA LYS A 353 -23.54 -15.34 5.71
C LYS A 353 -22.45 -14.34 6.11
N GLU A 354 -21.55 -14.69 7.02
CA GLU A 354 -20.44 -13.79 7.39
C GLU A 354 -19.44 -13.59 6.25
N GLU A 355 -19.14 -14.63 5.47
CA GLU A 355 -18.26 -14.49 4.29
C GLU A 355 -18.90 -13.58 3.23
N GLU A 356 -20.21 -13.66 3.04
CA GLU A 356 -20.95 -12.77 2.15
C GLU A 356 -20.91 -11.32 2.65
N VAL A 357 -21.25 -11.09 3.92
CA VAL A 357 -21.17 -9.77 4.56
C VAL A 357 -19.74 -9.21 4.51
N LYS A 358 -18.73 -10.04 4.75
CA LYS A 358 -17.32 -9.63 4.67
C LYS A 358 -16.93 -9.23 3.25
N LYS A 359 -17.36 -9.99 2.22
CA LYS A 359 -17.14 -9.62 0.82
C LYS A 359 -17.80 -8.30 0.47
N THR A 360 -19.03 -8.06 0.94
CA THR A 360 -19.73 -6.77 0.74
C THR A 360 -18.98 -5.61 1.43
N LEU A 361 -18.47 -5.83 2.65
CA LEU A 361 -17.65 -4.86 3.38
C LEU A 361 -16.31 -4.58 2.66
N GLU A 362 -15.62 -5.61 2.18
CA GLU A 362 -14.37 -5.46 1.41
C GLU A 362 -14.61 -4.73 0.08
N GLN A 363 -15.73 -5.01 -0.59
CA GLN A 363 -16.16 -4.25 -1.76
C GLN A 363 -16.41 -2.78 -1.41
N HIS A 364 -17.10 -2.50 -0.31
CA HIS A 364 -17.33 -1.15 0.17
C HIS A 364 -16.00 -0.43 0.52
N ASP A 365 -15.06 -1.10 1.18
CA ASP A 365 -13.74 -0.53 1.50
C ASP A 365 -12.91 -0.24 0.24
N ASN A 366 -12.99 -1.10 -0.78
CA ASN A 366 -12.36 -0.86 -2.07
C ASN A 366 -12.95 0.39 -2.76
N ILE A 367 -14.28 0.53 -2.73
CA ILE A 367 -14.99 1.72 -3.25
C ILE A 367 -14.55 2.98 -2.48
N VAL A 368 -14.54 2.93 -1.14
CA VAL A 368 -14.08 4.05 -0.29
C VAL A 368 -12.63 4.41 -0.59
N THR A 369 -11.77 3.42 -0.82
CA THR A 369 -10.36 3.64 -1.17
C THR A 369 -10.23 4.31 -2.54
N HIS A 370 -11.03 3.89 -3.52
CA HIS A 370 -11.11 4.53 -4.82
C HIS A 370 -11.54 6.00 -4.71
N TYR A 371 -12.61 6.30 -3.97
CA TYR A 371 -13.05 7.67 -3.71
C TYR A 371 -11.98 8.50 -2.97
N LYS A 372 -11.30 7.94 -1.96
CA LYS A 372 -10.21 8.63 -1.26
C LYS A 372 -9.05 8.98 -2.20
N ASN A 373 -8.70 8.09 -3.12
CA ASN A 373 -7.64 8.35 -4.09
C ASN A 373 -8.08 9.43 -5.08
N MET A 374 -9.32 9.37 -5.58
CA MET A 374 -9.89 10.39 -6.46
C MET A 374 -9.93 11.77 -5.78
N ILE A 375 -10.34 11.84 -4.51
CA ILE A 375 -10.30 13.10 -3.73
C ILE A 375 -8.87 13.62 -3.60
N ARG A 376 -7.87 12.77 -3.31
CA ARG A 376 -6.47 13.23 -3.24
C ARG A 376 -5.98 13.77 -4.57
N GLU A 377 -6.37 13.16 -5.69
CA GLU A 377 -6.00 13.62 -7.01
C GLU A 377 -6.70 14.93 -7.38
N GLN A 378 -7.97 15.08 -7.03
CA GLN A 378 -8.72 16.34 -7.15
C GLN A 378 -8.13 17.45 -6.28
N ASP A 379 -7.72 17.16 -5.03
CA ASP A 379 -7.06 18.11 -4.13
C ASP A 379 -5.71 18.57 -4.71
N LEU A 380 -4.95 17.65 -5.32
CA LEU A 380 -3.69 17.97 -5.98
C LEU A 380 -3.91 18.90 -7.19
N GLN A 381 -4.90 18.60 -8.03
CA GLN A 381 -5.27 19.45 -9.17
C GLN A 381 -5.79 20.82 -8.72
N LEU A 382 -6.60 20.87 -7.65
CA LEU A 382 -7.08 22.12 -7.06
C LEU A 382 -5.94 22.99 -6.55
N GLU A 383 -4.94 22.39 -5.91
CA GLU A 383 -3.76 23.12 -5.44
C GLU A 383 -2.94 23.67 -6.63
N GLU A 384 -2.77 22.88 -7.69
CA GLU A 384 -2.10 23.32 -8.91
C GLU A 384 -2.85 24.48 -9.59
N LEU A 385 -4.18 24.38 -9.74
CA LEU A 385 -5.03 25.45 -10.25
C LEU A 385 -4.96 26.71 -9.39
N ARG A 386 -4.98 26.58 -8.06
CA ARG A 386 -4.81 27.71 -7.14
C ARG A 386 -3.47 28.38 -7.33
N GLN A 387 -2.40 27.61 -7.52
CA GLN A 387 -1.07 28.14 -7.76
C GLN A 387 -0.97 28.87 -9.11
N GLN A 388 -1.62 28.36 -10.16
CA GLN A 388 -1.73 29.04 -11.45
C GLN A 388 -2.51 30.36 -11.35
N VAL A 389 -3.66 30.36 -10.67
CA VAL A 389 -4.47 31.57 -10.43
C VAL A 389 -3.67 32.62 -9.65
N SER A 390 -2.94 32.20 -8.61
CA SER A 390 -2.05 33.10 -7.85
C SER A 390 -0.97 33.72 -8.74
N THR A 391 -0.39 32.93 -9.64
CA THR A 391 0.66 33.39 -10.56
C THR A 391 0.11 34.39 -11.57
N LEU A 392 -1.01 34.08 -12.22
CA LEU A 392 -1.69 34.99 -13.15
C LEU A 392 -2.13 36.28 -12.48
N LYS A 393 -2.62 36.21 -11.24
CA LYS A 393 -3.01 37.40 -10.47
C LYS A 393 -1.81 38.32 -10.23
N CYS A 394 -0.66 37.77 -9.82
CA CYS A 394 0.58 38.52 -9.65
C CYS A 394 1.04 39.19 -10.96
N GLN A 395 0.97 38.47 -12.09
CA GLN A 395 1.28 39.02 -13.40
C GLN A 395 0.35 40.18 -13.79
N ASN A 396 -0.95 40.04 -13.50
CA ASN A 396 -1.92 41.09 -13.79
C ASN A 396 -1.67 42.36 -12.95
N GLU A 397 -1.36 42.20 -11.66
CA GLU A 397 -0.97 43.33 -10.79
C GLU A 397 0.30 44.04 -11.29
N GLN A 398 1.28 43.28 -11.79
CA GLN A 398 2.50 43.85 -12.41
C GLN A 398 2.19 44.63 -13.68
N LEU A 399 1.38 44.06 -14.58
CA LEU A 399 0.96 44.72 -15.82
C LEU A 399 0.15 45.99 -15.53
N GLN A 400 -0.76 45.94 -14.56
CA GLN A 400 -1.56 47.10 -14.17
C GLN A 400 -0.69 48.23 -13.58
N THR A 401 0.36 47.87 -12.83
CA THR A 401 1.36 48.84 -12.34
C THR A 401 2.14 49.46 -13.49
N ALA A 402 2.58 48.66 -14.48
CA ALA A 402 3.28 49.14 -15.66
C ALA A 402 2.42 50.09 -16.51
N VAL A 403 1.15 49.74 -16.73
CA VAL A 403 0.18 50.61 -17.41
C VAL A 403 0.02 51.94 -16.69
N THR A 404 -0.12 51.92 -15.35
CA THR A 404 -0.25 53.14 -14.54
C THR A 404 0.99 54.03 -14.67
N GLN A 405 2.20 53.43 -14.66
CA GLN A 405 3.44 54.16 -14.88
C GLN A 405 3.51 54.79 -16.27
N GLN A 406 3.16 54.04 -17.32
CA GLN A 406 3.13 54.58 -18.69
C GLN A 406 2.12 55.73 -18.84
N VAL A 407 0.92 55.62 -18.26
CA VAL A 407 -0.06 56.71 -18.25
C VAL A 407 0.50 57.96 -17.56
N SER A 408 1.23 57.80 -16.45
CA SER A 408 1.87 58.93 -15.77
C SER A 408 2.96 59.60 -16.63
N GLN A 409 3.75 58.83 -17.36
CA GLN A 409 4.77 59.34 -18.28
C GLN A 409 4.13 60.11 -19.45
N ILE A 410 3.05 59.57 -20.03
CA ILE A 410 2.28 60.25 -21.08
C ILE A 410 1.75 61.58 -20.57
N GLN A 411 1.23 61.63 -19.34
CA GLN A 411 0.76 62.88 -18.74
C GLN A 411 1.89 63.89 -18.54
N GLN A 412 3.05 63.46 -18.04
CA GLN A 412 4.23 64.33 -17.91
C GLN A 412 4.70 64.89 -19.26
N HIS A 413 4.76 64.05 -20.30
CA HIS A 413 5.12 64.50 -21.66
C HIS A 413 4.09 65.50 -22.22
N LYS A 414 2.80 65.27 -21.94
CA LYS A 414 1.72 66.19 -22.33
C LYS A 414 1.84 67.54 -21.63
N ASP A 415 2.22 67.55 -20.36
CA ASP A 415 2.44 68.79 -19.58
C ASP A 415 3.69 69.53 -20.06
N GLN A 416 4.79 68.81 -20.36
CA GLN A 416 5.99 69.38 -20.97
C GLN A 416 5.69 70.01 -22.35
N TYR A 417 4.91 69.31 -23.19
CA TYR A 417 4.46 69.82 -24.49
C TYR A 417 3.64 71.11 -24.33
N ASN A 418 2.70 71.15 -23.38
CA ASN A 418 1.90 72.34 -23.10
C ASN A 418 2.76 73.51 -22.62
N LEU A 419 3.76 73.26 -21.78
CA LEU A 419 4.70 74.29 -21.30
C LEU A 419 5.53 74.86 -22.46
N LEU A 420 6.08 73.99 -23.31
CA LEU A 420 6.85 74.39 -24.50
C LEU A 420 6.01 75.24 -25.46
N LYS A 421 4.74 74.84 -25.68
CA LYS A 421 3.78 75.58 -26.50
C LYS A 421 3.51 76.99 -25.95
N ILE A 422 3.45 77.17 -24.62
CA ILE A 422 3.28 78.48 -23.99
C ILE A 422 4.56 79.33 -24.14
N GLN A 423 5.74 78.72 -24.08
CA GLN A 423 7.03 79.39 -24.26
C GLN A 423 7.18 79.93 -25.69
N LEU A 424 6.84 79.12 -26.70
CA LEU A 424 6.75 79.53 -28.11
C LEU A 424 5.67 80.60 -28.38
N GLY A 425 4.62 80.66 -27.55
CA GLY A 425 3.60 81.69 -27.64
C GLY A 425 4.01 83.06 -27.07
N LYS A 426 4.98 83.09 -26.12
CA LYS A 426 5.43 84.33 -25.46
C LYS A 426 6.50 85.10 -26.25
N ASP A 427 7.25 84.43 -27.13
CA ASP A 427 8.23 85.10 -28.01
C ASP A 427 7.57 85.84 -29.20
N ASN A 428 6.27 85.67 -29.42
CA ASN A 428 5.56 86.24 -30.58
C ASN A 428 4.81 87.56 -30.30
N GLN A 429 5.00 88.20 -29.13
CA GLN A 429 4.20 89.36 -28.73
C GLN A 429 4.95 90.63 -28.28
N HIS A 430 6.27 90.76 -28.49
CA HIS A 430 6.94 92.05 -28.27
C HIS A 430 7.95 92.41 -29.38
N GLN A 431 7.62 93.52 -30.06
CA GLN A 431 8.43 94.41 -30.90
C GLN A 431 8.45 94.20 -32.43
N GLY A 432 7.65 95.04 -33.10
CA GLY A 432 7.89 95.49 -34.45
C GLY A 432 8.77 96.76 -34.50
N SER A 433 9.66 96.76 -35.51
CA SER A 433 10.25 97.88 -36.25
C SER A 433 11.30 98.78 -35.59
N TYR A 434 12.58 98.55 -35.92
CA TYR A 434 13.34 99.33 -36.93
C TYR A 434 14.67 98.62 -37.29
N SER A 435 14.95 98.58 -38.60
CA SER A 435 16.13 98.05 -39.33
C SER A 435 17.47 98.61 -38.80
N GLU A 436 18.64 97.95 -38.82
CA GLU A 436 19.26 97.22 -39.93
C GLU A 436 20.49 96.41 -39.43
N GLY A 437 20.65 95.16 -39.90
CA GLY A 437 21.93 94.45 -40.05
C GLY A 437 22.57 93.71 -38.85
N ALA A 438 22.21 92.44 -38.65
CA ALA A 438 23.15 91.29 -38.54
C ALA A 438 22.47 90.03 -37.97
N GLN A 439 22.34 89.01 -38.83
CA GLN A 439 22.37 87.57 -38.53
C GLN A 439 21.52 87.03 -37.37
N MET A 440 20.42 86.33 -37.71
CA MET A 440 20.13 85.08 -37.00
C MET A 440 19.52 84.04 -37.96
N ASN A 441 20.18 82.90 -37.96
CA ASN A 441 20.08 81.80 -38.91
C ASN A 441 18.96 80.84 -38.51
N GLY A 442 18.49 80.06 -39.48
CA GLY A 442 17.29 79.26 -39.36
C GLY A 442 17.40 78.02 -38.47
N ILE A 443 16.22 77.59 -38.01
CA ILE A 443 15.94 76.29 -37.42
C ILE A 443 16.38 75.20 -38.41
N GLN A 444 17.20 74.26 -37.92
CA GLN A 444 17.85 73.22 -38.70
C GLN A 444 16.84 72.18 -39.23
N PRO A 445 16.96 71.73 -40.49
CA PRO A 445 16.13 70.67 -41.08
C PRO A 445 16.21 69.30 -40.35
N GLU A 446 17.21 69.12 -39.49
CA GLU A 446 17.50 67.86 -38.78
C GLU A 446 16.53 67.53 -37.64
N GLU A 447 15.88 68.53 -37.02
CA GLU A 447 14.84 68.28 -35.98
C GLU A 447 13.50 67.85 -36.59
N ILE A 448 13.15 68.38 -37.77
CA ILE A 448 11.97 67.92 -38.51
C ILE A 448 12.20 66.50 -39.07
N GLY A 449 13.45 66.17 -39.45
CA GLY A 449 13.85 64.82 -39.83
C GLY A 449 13.68 63.82 -38.69
N ARG A 450 14.21 64.14 -37.50
CA ARG A 450 14.10 63.28 -36.31
C ARG A 450 12.67 63.07 -35.84
N LEU A 451 11.84 64.11 -35.84
CA LEU A 451 10.42 63.98 -35.51
C LEU A 451 9.64 63.17 -36.56
N ARG A 452 10.04 63.23 -37.85
CA ARG A 452 9.46 62.36 -38.88
C ARG A 452 9.87 60.90 -38.68
N GLU A 453 11.14 60.64 -38.39
CA GLU A 453 11.62 59.28 -38.09
C GLU A 453 10.91 58.70 -36.86
N GLU A 454 10.76 59.47 -35.78
CA GLU A 454 10.08 59.02 -34.56
C GLU A 454 8.59 58.74 -34.79
N ILE A 455 7.90 59.56 -35.60
CA ILE A 455 6.51 59.29 -36.02
C ILE A 455 6.42 58.03 -36.90
N GLU A 456 7.40 57.80 -37.77
CA GLU A 456 7.44 56.63 -38.64
C GLU A 456 7.77 55.35 -37.85
N GLU A 457 8.62 55.45 -36.83
CA GLU A 457 8.95 54.36 -35.91
C GLU A 457 7.76 54.02 -34.99
N LEU A 458 7.04 55.02 -34.50
CA LEU A 458 5.77 54.84 -33.77
C LEU A 458 4.69 54.20 -34.65
N LYS A 459 4.62 54.56 -35.93
CA LYS A 459 3.72 53.88 -36.88
C LYS A 459 4.10 52.43 -37.14
N ARG A 460 5.40 52.12 -37.30
CA ARG A 460 5.86 50.73 -37.45
C ARG A 460 5.57 49.90 -36.21
N THR A 461 5.75 50.46 -35.02
CA THR A 461 5.41 49.76 -33.76
C THR A 461 3.90 49.57 -33.63
N GLN A 462 3.09 50.54 -34.04
CA GLN A 462 1.64 50.39 -34.08
C GLN A 462 1.20 49.29 -35.06
N GLU A 463 1.77 49.23 -36.27
CA GLU A 463 1.51 48.15 -37.24
C GLU A 463 1.96 46.78 -36.72
N LEU A 464 3.11 46.70 -36.05
CA LEU A 464 3.60 45.45 -35.46
C LEU A 464 2.66 44.95 -34.34
N LEU A 465 2.24 45.85 -33.44
CA LEU A 465 1.30 45.54 -32.37
C LEU A 465 -0.07 45.14 -32.93
N GLN A 466 -0.51 45.77 -34.02
CA GLN A 466 -1.76 45.44 -34.67
C GLN A 466 -1.69 44.09 -35.40
N SER A 467 -0.56 43.76 -36.02
CA SER A 467 -0.29 42.43 -36.58
C SER A 467 -0.29 41.34 -35.50
N GLN A 468 0.39 41.59 -34.38
CA GLN A 468 0.38 40.67 -33.22
C GLN A 468 -1.02 40.49 -32.63
N LEU A 469 -1.82 41.57 -32.56
CA LEU A 469 -3.23 41.48 -32.17
C LEU A 469 -4.02 40.62 -33.15
N THR A 470 -3.88 40.83 -34.45
CA THR A 470 -4.57 39.99 -35.46
C THR A 470 -4.13 38.53 -35.42
N GLU A 471 -2.85 38.24 -35.15
CA GLU A 471 -2.34 36.88 -34.99
C GLU A 471 -2.88 36.23 -33.70
N LYS A 472 -2.96 36.99 -32.61
CA LYS A 472 -3.58 36.52 -31.36
C LYS A 472 -5.08 36.33 -31.50
N ASP A 473 -5.77 37.23 -32.20
CA ASP A 473 -7.21 37.11 -32.51
C ASP A 473 -7.46 35.91 -33.42
N SER A 474 -6.59 35.67 -34.41
CA SER A 474 -6.60 34.45 -35.23
C SER A 474 -6.32 33.19 -34.40
N MET A 475 -5.40 33.22 -33.44
CA MET A 475 -5.16 32.12 -32.51
C MET A 475 -6.36 31.88 -31.59
N ILE A 476 -7.01 32.95 -31.11
CA ILE A 476 -8.24 32.88 -30.32
C ILE A 476 -9.38 32.35 -31.17
N GLU A 477 -9.46 32.71 -32.45
CA GLU A 477 -10.47 32.22 -33.39
C GLU A 477 -10.20 30.75 -33.76
N ASN A 478 -8.94 30.33 -33.88
CA ASN A 478 -8.55 28.92 -34.07
C ASN A 478 -8.76 28.07 -32.80
N LEU A 479 -8.50 28.63 -31.62
CA LEU A 479 -8.79 27.99 -30.34
C LEU A 479 -10.31 27.91 -30.10
N LYS A 480 -11.06 28.95 -30.49
CA LYS A 480 -12.52 28.92 -30.53
C LYS A 480 -13.02 27.92 -31.55
N SER A 481 -12.56 27.88 -32.80
CA SER A 481 -13.01 26.87 -33.76
C SER A 481 -12.65 25.43 -33.35
N SER A 482 -11.57 25.26 -32.56
CA SER A 482 -11.19 23.99 -31.93
C SER A 482 -12.00 23.64 -30.66
N GLN A 483 -12.65 24.61 -30.00
CA GLN A 483 -13.46 24.43 -28.78
C GLN A 483 -14.96 24.72 -28.98
N THR A 484 -15.37 25.25 -30.13
CA THR A 484 -16.75 25.59 -30.50
C THR A 484 -17.13 24.86 -31.77
N SER A 485 -16.90 23.54 -31.79
CA SER A 485 -17.93 22.61 -32.22
C SER A 485 -18.56 22.02 -30.97
N GLY A 486 -19.61 22.69 -30.48
CA GLY A 486 -20.52 22.13 -29.48
C GLY A 486 -20.54 22.89 -28.16
N THR A 487 -21.25 24.03 -28.12
CA THR A 487 -22.26 24.34 -27.09
C THR A 487 -22.90 25.72 -27.34
N ASN A 488 -24.08 25.75 -27.95
CA ASN A 488 -25.32 26.09 -27.23
C ASN A 488 -26.56 25.94 -28.11
N GLU A 489 -27.44 25.04 -27.63
CA GLU A 489 -28.89 25.17 -27.55
C GLU A 489 -29.67 25.66 -28.78
N GLN A 490 -30.02 24.70 -29.64
CA GLN A 490 -31.38 24.41 -30.13
C GLN A 490 -31.23 23.39 -31.28
N SER A 491 -31.54 22.10 -31.03
CA SER A 491 -31.99 21.08 -32.00
C SER A 491 -31.77 19.66 -31.44
N SER A 492 -32.78 19.12 -30.77
CA SER A 492 -32.81 17.81 -30.11
C SER A 492 -33.07 16.62 -31.06
N ALA A 493 -32.60 16.63 -32.31
CA ALA A 493 -32.91 15.53 -33.24
C ALA A 493 -31.83 15.13 -34.28
N ILE A 494 -30.63 15.71 -34.27
CA ILE A 494 -29.62 15.45 -35.34
C ILE A 494 -28.33 14.77 -34.82
N VAL A 495 -28.19 14.59 -33.49
CA VAL A 495 -26.94 14.12 -32.87
C VAL A 495 -26.64 12.65 -33.13
N SER A 496 -27.62 11.79 -33.43
CA SER A 496 -27.36 10.36 -33.63
C SER A 496 -26.69 10.01 -34.96
N ALA A 497 -26.69 10.91 -35.95
CA ALA A 497 -26.18 10.62 -37.29
C ALA A 497 -24.67 10.91 -37.45
N ARG A 498 -24.18 12.00 -36.86
CA ARG A 498 -22.77 12.42 -37.00
C ARG A 498 -21.80 11.57 -36.17
N ASP A 499 -22.21 11.14 -34.99
CA ASP A 499 -21.40 10.23 -34.17
C ASP A 499 -21.28 8.85 -34.84
N SER A 500 -22.32 8.41 -35.56
CA SER A 500 -22.28 7.17 -36.33
C SER A 500 -21.34 7.26 -37.54
N GLU A 501 -21.18 8.43 -38.15
CA GLU A 501 -20.35 8.65 -39.33
C GLU A 501 -18.86 8.73 -38.95
N GLN A 502 -18.52 9.45 -37.88
CA GLN A 502 -17.15 9.47 -37.33
C GLN A 502 -16.72 8.11 -36.75
N VAL A 503 -17.63 7.39 -36.09
CA VAL A 503 -17.34 6.03 -35.61
C VAL A 503 -17.20 5.04 -36.78
N ALA A 504 -17.92 5.25 -37.89
CA ALA A 504 -17.77 4.43 -39.09
C ALA A 504 -16.42 4.69 -39.80
N GLU A 505 -16.00 5.96 -39.92
CA GLU A 505 -14.69 6.33 -40.48
C GLU A 505 -13.55 5.80 -39.63
N LEU A 506 -13.61 5.96 -38.30
CA LEU A 506 -12.61 5.41 -37.38
C LEU A 506 -12.59 3.88 -37.40
N LYS A 507 -13.74 3.19 -37.54
CA LYS A 507 -13.79 1.73 -37.71
C LYS A 507 -13.19 1.28 -39.04
N GLN A 508 -13.37 2.08 -40.10
CA GLN A 508 -12.80 1.79 -41.41
C GLN A 508 -11.28 1.99 -41.42
N GLU A 509 -10.76 3.03 -40.77
CA GLU A 509 -9.32 3.19 -40.53
C GLU A 509 -8.74 2.07 -39.66
N LEU A 510 -9.45 1.64 -38.62
CA LEU A 510 -9.02 0.50 -37.80
C LEU A 510 -8.96 -0.81 -38.61
N ALA A 511 -9.87 -0.98 -39.56
CA ALA A 511 -9.90 -2.14 -40.44
C ALA A 511 -8.75 -2.12 -41.46
N THR A 512 -8.41 -0.96 -42.03
CA THR A 512 -7.28 -0.81 -42.96
C THR A 512 -5.95 -0.99 -42.23
N LEU A 513 -5.78 -0.43 -41.03
CA LEU A 513 -4.61 -0.63 -40.17
C LEU A 513 -4.44 -2.09 -39.75
N LYS A 514 -5.53 -2.79 -39.38
CA LYS A 514 -5.47 -4.24 -39.10
C LYS A 514 -5.09 -5.06 -40.33
N SER A 515 -5.59 -4.69 -41.51
CA SER A 515 -5.21 -5.35 -42.77
C SER A 515 -3.72 -5.15 -43.07
N GLN A 516 -3.21 -3.94 -42.90
CA GLN A 516 -1.78 -3.64 -43.07
C GLN A 516 -0.93 -4.42 -42.06
N LEU A 517 -1.32 -4.47 -40.79
CA LEU A 517 -0.63 -5.22 -39.76
C LEU A 517 -0.58 -6.72 -40.06
N ASN A 518 -1.68 -7.30 -40.55
CA ASN A 518 -1.70 -8.70 -40.98
C ASN A 518 -0.80 -8.95 -42.19
N SER A 519 -0.77 -8.04 -43.18
CA SER A 519 0.16 -8.18 -44.31
C SER A 519 1.62 -8.12 -43.89
N GLN A 520 1.97 -7.20 -42.98
CA GLN A 520 3.32 -7.08 -42.43
C GLN A 520 3.68 -8.31 -41.57
N SER A 521 2.74 -8.87 -40.81
CA SER A 521 2.95 -10.10 -40.05
C SER A 521 3.23 -11.32 -40.94
N VAL A 522 2.57 -11.40 -42.11
CA VAL A 522 2.81 -12.45 -43.12
C VAL A 522 4.18 -12.26 -43.77
N GLU A 523 4.58 -11.01 -44.03
CA GLU A 523 5.90 -10.69 -44.59
C GLU A 523 7.02 -11.01 -43.59
N ILE A 524 6.84 -10.70 -42.30
CA ILE A 524 7.78 -11.06 -41.23
C ILE A 524 7.92 -12.58 -41.10
N THR A 525 6.83 -13.33 -41.17
CA THR A 525 6.90 -14.81 -41.12
C THR A 525 7.58 -15.38 -42.35
N LYS A 526 7.35 -14.81 -43.54
CA LYS A 526 8.07 -15.18 -44.77
C LYS A 526 9.58 -14.92 -44.67
N LEU A 527 9.98 -13.75 -44.18
CA LEU A 527 11.39 -13.39 -43.95
C LEU A 527 12.04 -14.27 -42.86
N GLN A 528 11.29 -14.65 -41.83
CA GLN A 528 11.76 -15.60 -40.82
C GLN A 528 12.00 -16.99 -41.40
N THR A 529 11.10 -17.50 -42.27
CA THR A 529 11.31 -18.78 -42.95
C THR A 529 12.49 -18.73 -43.91
N GLU A 530 12.66 -17.65 -44.67
CA GLU A 530 13.78 -17.48 -45.61
C GLU A 530 15.13 -17.39 -44.87
N LYS A 531 15.15 -16.72 -43.71
CA LYS A 531 16.30 -16.74 -42.78
C LYS A 531 16.61 -18.15 -42.27
N GLN A 532 15.60 -18.95 -41.95
CA GLN A 532 15.78 -20.31 -41.44
C GLN A 532 16.32 -21.25 -42.53
N GLU A 533 15.86 -21.08 -43.78
CA GLU A 533 16.40 -21.80 -44.94
C GLU A 533 17.84 -21.40 -45.27
N LEU A 534 18.18 -20.10 -45.15
CA LEU A 534 19.56 -19.62 -45.31
C LEU A 534 20.48 -20.16 -44.21
N LEU A 535 20.01 -20.22 -42.96
CA LEU A 535 20.76 -20.82 -41.86
C LEU A 535 21.00 -22.32 -42.06
N GLN A 536 19.99 -23.08 -42.53
CA GLN A 536 20.19 -24.49 -42.89
C GLN A 536 21.14 -24.67 -44.07
N LYS A 537 21.04 -23.83 -45.11
CA LYS A 537 21.99 -23.86 -46.24
C LYS A 537 23.42 -23.55 -45.77
N THR A 538 23.58 -22.66 -44.81
CA THR A 538 24.90 -22.32 -44.23
C THR A 538 25.44 -23.45 -43.35
N GLU A 539 24.60 -24.13 -42.56
CA GLU A 539 25.01 -25.33 -41.79
C GLU A 539 25.37 -26.53 -42.67
N VAL A 540 24.68 -26.71 -43.80
CA VAL A 540 24.99 -27.77 -44.77
C VAL A 540 26.29 -27.45 -45.53
N PHE A 541 26.55 -26.18 -45.84
CA PHE A 541 27.81 -25.74 -46.46
C PHE A 541 29.00 -25.85 -45.48
N ALA A 542 28.78 -25.54 -44.20
CA ALA A 542 29.80 -25.69 -43.15
C ALA A 542 30.16 -27.16 -42.84
N LYS A 543 29.27 -28.11 -43.13
CA LYS A 543 29.51 -29.56 -42.96
C LYS A 543 30.13 -30.26 -44.18
N SER A 544 30.32 -29.57 -45.30
CA SER A 544 30.77 -30.20 -46.55
C SER A 544 32.12 -29.69 -47.10
N VAL A 545 32.89 -28.92 -46.32
CA VAL A 545 34.26 -28.51 -46.70
C VAL A 545 35.25 -28.78 -45.55
N GLU A 546 35.56 -30.06 -45.33
CA GLU A 546 36.86 -30.48 -44.82
C GLU A 546 37.38 -31.57 -45.75
N VAL A 547 38.25 -31.17 -46.71
CA VAL A 547 39.44 -31.90 -47.19
C VAL A 547 40.08 -31.09 -48.34
N GLN A 548 41.39 -30.84 -48.18
CA GLN A 548 42.42 -30.42 -49.15
C GLN A 548 42.56 -28.93 -49.55
N GLY A 549 43.63 -28.31 -49.03
CA GLY A 549 44.83 -28.00 -49.83
C GLY A 549 44.90 -26.67 -50.59
N GLU A 550 45.73 -25.76 -50.05
CA GLU A 550 46.56 -24.75 -50.75
C GLU A 550 45.88 -23.69 -51.67
N THR A 551 45.75 -22.45 -51.18
CA THR A 551 46.22 -21.21 -51.87
C THR A 551 46.04 -19.97 -50.98
N GLU A 552 47.07 -19.65 -50.20
CA GLU A 552 47.21 -18.40 -49.44
C GLU A 552 47.59 -17.24 -50.37
N THR A 553 46.66 -16.32 -50.65
CA THR A 553 46.88 -14.84 -50.67
C THR A 553 45.69 -14.05 -51.22
N ILE A 554 44.77 -14.67 -51.98
CA ILE A 554 43.56 -13.99 -52.52
C ILE A 554 42.37 -14.10 -51.56
N ILE A 555 42.40 -15.05 -50.62
CA ILE A 555 41.31 -15.30 -49.67
C ILE A 555 41.29 -14.24 -48.57
N ALA A 556 42.44 -13.82 -48.04
CA ALA A 556 42.51 -12.89 -46.89
C ALA A 556 41.85 -11.51 -47.12
N THR A 557 41.88 -10.96 -48.34
CA THR A 557 41.24 -9.68 -48.69
C THR A 557 39.74 -9.79 -48.96
N LYS A 558 39.23 -10.96 -49.37
CA LYS A 558 37.78 -11.21 -49.46
C LYS A 558 37.18 -11.60 -48.11
N THR A 559 37.92 -12.32 -47.27
CA THR A 559 37.45 -12.69 -45.92
C THR A 559 37.29 -11.47 -45.03
N THR A 560 38.18 -10.48 -45.12
CA THR A 560 38.09 -9.22 -44.35
C THR A 560 36.92 -8.32 -44.80
N ASP A 561 36.62 -8.25 -46.11
CA ASP A 561 35.44 -7.51 -46.61
C ASP A 561 34.12 -8.21 -46.24
N VAL A 562 34.10 -9.55 -46.27
CA VAL A 562 32.95 -10.36 -45.84
C VAL A 562 32.75 -10.30 -44.32
N GLU A 563 33.82 -10.31 -43.51
CA GLU A 563 33.76 -10.12 -42.06
C GLU A 563 33.28 -8.72 -41.68
N GLY A 564 33.72 -7.68 -42.39
CA GLY A 564 33.24 -6.32 -42.22
C GLY A 564 31.74 -6.19 -42.52
N ARG A 565 31.26 -6.78 -43.63
CA ARG A 565 29.83 -6.80 -43.97
C ARG A 565 29.00 -7.65 -43.02
N LEU A 566 29.55 -8.75 -42.51
CA LEU A 566 28.90 -9.59 -41.50
C LEU A 566 28.75 -8.83 -40.17
N SER A 567 29.77 -8.08 -39.76
CA SER A 567 29.71 -7.24 -38.56
C SER A 567 28.69 -6.10 -38.70
N ALA A 568 28.59 -5.47 -39.87
CA ALA A 568 27.59 -4.45 -40.15
C ALA A 568 26.16 -5.02 -40.12
N LEU A 569 25.94 -6.18 -40.76
CA LEU A 569 24.65 -6.87 -40.73
C LEU A 569 24.26 -7.33 -39.32
N LEU A 570 25.22 -7.75 -38.49
CA LEU A 570 24.97 -8.11 -37.09
C LEU A 570 24.58 -6.89 -36.24
N GLN A 571 25.19 -5.74 -36.52
CA GLN A 571 24.83 -4.47 -35.88
C GLN A 571 23.40 -4.05 -36.25
N GLU A 572 23.07 -4.05 -37.54
CA GLU A 572 21.74 -3.71 -38.05
C GLU A 572 20.66 -4.69 -37.53
N THR A 573 20.99 -5.98 -37.46
CA THR A 573 20.09 -6.99 -36.87
C THR A 573 19.85 -6.75 -35.37
N LYS A 574 20.85 -6.22 -34.65
CA LYS A 574 20.73 -5.88 -33.23
C LYS A 574 19.87 -4.64 -33.03
N GLU A 575 20.00 -3.65 -33.89
CA GLU A 575 19.19 -2.42 -33.88
C GLU A 575 17.72 -2.74 -34.19
N LEU A 576 17.45 -3.48 -35.26
CA LEU A 576 16.10 -3.96 -35.60
C LEU A 576 15.48 -4.82 -34.49
N LYS A 577 16.28 -5.63 -33.80
CA LYS A 577 15.79 -6.42 -32.64
C LYS A 577 15.38 -5.54 -31.46
N ASN A 578 16.10 -4.45 -31.23
CA ASN A 578 15.76 -3.49 -30.18
C ASN A 578 14.50 -2.70 -30.55
N GLU A 579 14.34 -2.32 -31.83
CA GLU A 579 13.15 -1.63 -32.33
C GLU A 579 11.89 -2.52 -32.26
N ILE A 580 12.01 -3.79 -32.64
CA ILE A 580 10.93 -4.78 -32.46
C ILE A 580 10.56 -4.94 -30.98
N LYS A 581 11.54 -4.90 -30.07
CA LYS A 581 11.29 -4.99 -28.62
C LYS A 581 10.53 -3.76 -28.14
N ALA A 582 10.95 -2.56 -28.54
CA ALA A 582 10.28 -1.30 -28.19
C ALA A 582 8.83 -1.27 -28.70
N LEU A 583 8.60 -1.61 -29.97
CA LEU A 583 7.26 -1.67 -30.56
C LEU A 583 6.38 -2.75 -29.90
N SER A 584 6.96 -3.87 -29.44
CA SER A 584 6.21 -4.90 -28.72
C SER A 584 5.77 -4.43 -27.32
N GLU A 585 6.61 -3.66 -26.65
CA GLU A 585 6.33 -3.07 -25.34
C GLU A 585 5.23 -1.99 -25.47
N GLU A 586 5.32 -1.14 -26.49
CA GLU A 586 4.28 -0.14 -26.80
C GLU A 586 2.94 -0.81 -27.14
N ARG A 587 2.96 -1.90 -27.92
CA ARG A 587 1.76 -2.68 -28.22
C ARG A 587 1.13 -3.29 -26.96
N THR A 588 1.94 -3.76 -26.01
CA THR A 588 1.42 -4.27 -24.73
C THR A 588 0.81 -3.16 -23.87
N ALA A 589 1.43 -1.98 -23.84
CA ALA A 589 0.89 -0.82 -23.11
C ALA A 589 -0.44 -0.33 -23.69
N ILE A 590 -0.56 -0.24 -25.02
CA ILE A 590 -1.82 0.14 -25.70
C ILE A 590 -2.90 -0.93 -25.46
N LYS A 591 -2.54 -2.22 -25.42
CA LYS A 591 -3.48 -3.31 -25.13
C LYS A 591 -4.03 -3.21 -23.70
N GLU A 592 -3.18 -2.92 -22.72
CA GLU A 592 -3.61 -2.69 -21.33
C GLU A 592 -4.49 -1.44 -21.20
N GLN A 593 -4.15 -0.36 -21.90
CA GLN A 593 -4.98 0.86 -21.94
C GLN A 593 -6.35 0.64 -22.58
N LEU A 594 -6.50 -0.33 -23.51
CA LEU A 594 -7.79 -0.67 -24.13
C LEU A 594 -8.61 -1.65 -23.27
N ASP A 595 -7.97 -2.52 -22.52
CA ASP A 595 -8.66 -3.51 -21.67
C ASP A 595 -9.18 -2.87 -20.36
N SER A 596 -8.55 -1.80 -19.87
CA SER A 596 -8.99 -1.01 -18.71
C SER A 596 -10.40 -0.37 -18.84
N PRO A 597 -10.71 0.41 -19.90
CA PRO A 597 -12.04 1.00 -20.08
C PRO A 597 -13.10 -0.06 -20.39
N ASN A 598 -12.76 -1.15 -21.09
CA ASN A 598 -13.71 -2.25 -21.34
C ASN A 598 -14.11 -2.97 -20.03
N SER A 599 -13.17 -3.15 -19.11
CA SER A 599 -13.46 -3.68 -17.77
C SER A 599 -14.35 -2.71 -16.98
N THR A 600 -14.05 -1.41 -17.04
CA THR A 600 -14.83 -0.37 -16.37
C THR A 600 -16.26 -0.30 -16.90
N ILE A 601 -16.45 -0.40 -18.22
CA ILE A 601 -17.78 -0.45 -18.86
C ILE A 601 -18.56 -1.68 -18.39
N ALA A 602 -17.93 -2.86 -18.31
CA ALA A 602 -18.60 -4.07 -17.83
C ALA A 602 -19.05 -3.96 -16.36
N ILE A 603 -18.22 -3.33 -15.51
CA ILE A 603 -18.56 -3.08 -14.10
C ILE A 603 -19.75 -2.12 -14.00
N LEU A 604 -19.70 -0.98 -14.71
CA LEU A 604 -20.79 0.00 -14.71
C LEU A 604 -22.10 -0.57 -15.26
N GLN A 605 -22.03 -1.46 -16.26
CA GLN A 605 -23.22 -2.15 -16.78
C GLN A 605 -23.84 -3.06 -15.71
N THR A 606 -23.02 -3.80 -14.99
CA THR A 606 -23.49 -4.71 -13.93
C THR A 606 -24.07 -3.93 -12.74
N GLU A 607 -23.48 -2.79 -12.40
CA GLU A 607 -23.97 -1.91 -11.35
C GLU A 607 -25.29 -1.24 -11.73
N LYS A 608 -25.44 -0.82 -13.00
CA LYS A 608 -26.69 -0.31 -13.53
C LYS A 608 -27.81 -1.35 -13.40
N ASP A 609 -27.57 -2.59 -13.83
CA ASP A 609 -28.57 -3.67 -13.76
C ASP A 609 -28.96 -3.97 -12.29
N ARG A 610 -28.01 -3.89 -11.37
CA ARG A 610 -28.25 -4.06 -9.92
C ARG A 610 -29.13 -2.94 -9.36
N LEU A 611 -28.82 -1.68 -9.69
CA LEU A 611 -29.59 -0.52 -9.22
C LEU A 611 -31.00 -0.51 -9.80
N GLU A 612 -31.17 -0.95 -11.05
CA GLU A 612 -32.50 -1.12 -11.65
C GLU A 612 -33.33 -2.15 -10.88
N LEU A 613 -32.72 -3.27 -10.46
CA LEU A 613 -33.39 -4.29 -9.63
C LEU A 613 -33.80 -3.72 -8.26
N GLU A 614 -32.89 -3.01 -7.59
CA GLU A 614 -33.11 -2.43 -6.26
C GLU A 614 -34.21 -1.36 -6.27
N ILE A 615 -34.29 -0.56 -7.35
CA ILE A 615 -35.40 0.38 -7.57
C ILE A 615 -36.73 -0.36 -7.76
N THR A 616 -36.75 -1.46 -8.50
CA THR A 616 -37.98 -2.24 -8.69
C THR A 616 -38.47 -2.90 -7.41
N ASP A 617 -37.55 -3.45 -6.60
CA ASP A 617 -37.89 -4.05 -5.31
C ASP A 617 -38.36 -2.99 -4.31
N SER A 618 -37.68 -1.84 -4.24
CA SER A 618 -38.09 -0.74 -3.37
C SER A 618 -39.47 -0.17 -3.73
N LYS A 619 -39.80 -0.04 -5.03
CA LYS A 619 -41.15 0.34 -5.46
C LYS A 619 -42.20 -0.66 -5.02
N LYS A 620 -41.89 -1.96 -5.11
CA LYS A 620 -42.80 -3.02 -4.66
C LYS A 620 -43.03 -2.98 -3.14
N GLU A 621 -41.99 -2.73 -2.36
CA GLU A 621 -42.11 -2.55 -0.90
C GLU A 621 -42.92 -1.30 -0.54
N GLN A 622 -42.78 -0.20 -1.28
CA GLN A 622 -43.61 1.00 -1.11
C GLN A 622 -45.09 0.72 -1.41
N ASP A 623 -45.39 -0.04 -2.47
CA ASP A 623 -46.74 -0.45 -2.81
C ASP A 623 -47.34 -1.36 -1.71
N ASP A 624 -46.57 -2.33 -1.21
CA ASP A 624 -47.01 -3.21 -0.12
C ASP A 624 -47.27 -2.43 1.18
N LEU A 625 -46.44 -1.41 1.48
CA LEU A 625 -46.64 -0.53 2.63
C LEU A 625 -47.90 0.32 2.49
N LEU A 626 -48.19 0.85 1.30
CA LEU A 626 -49.43 1.59 1.03
C LEU A 626 -50.67 0.72 1.25
N VAL A 627 -50.62 -0.56 0.85
CA VAL A 627 -51.70 -1.52 1.13
C VAL A 627 -51.88 -1.73 2.62
N LEU A 628 -50.79 -1.90 3.39
CA LEU A 628 -50.87 -2.07 4.85
C LEU A 628 -51.42 -0.83 5.56
N LEU A 629 -51.05 0.37 5.11
CA LEU A 629 -51.59 1.62 5.65
C LEU A 629 -53.10 1.76 5.37
N ALA A 630 -53.54 1.42 4.15
CA ALA A 630 -54.96 1.42 3.81
C ALA A 630 -55.78 0.42 4.66
N ASP A 631 -55.24 -0.78 4.91
CA ASP A 631 -55.85 -1.77 5.80
C ASP A 631 -55.91 -1.27 7.25
N GLN A 632 -54.87 -0.56 7.70
CA GLN A 632 -54.82 0.03 9.04
C GLN A 632 -55.87 1.14 9.19
N ASP A 633 -56.03 2.02 8.19
CA ASP A 633 -57.05 3.06 8.18
C ASP A 633 -58.47 2.49 8.20
N GLN A 634 -58.75 1.45 7.40
CA GLN A 634 -60.03 0.74 7.47
C GLN A 634 -60.29 0.16 8.87
N LYS A 635 -59.25 -0.38 9.51
CA LYS A 635 -59.37 -0.94 10.86
C LYS A 635 -59.63 0.15 11.89
N ILE A 636 -58.96 1.29 11.80
CA ILE A 636 -59.19 2.47 12.65
C ILE A 636 -60.63 2.97 12.47
N LEU A 637 -61.12 3.10 11.24
CA LEU A 637 -62.51 3.47 10.94
C LEU A 637 -63.50 2.49 11.59
N SER A 638 -63.24 1.18 11.48
CA SER A 638 -64.10 0.15 12.09
C SER A 638 -64.14 0.25 13.63
N LEU A 639 -63.00 0.61 14.25
CA LEU A 639 -62.89 0.77 15.70
C LEU A 639 -63.55 2.08 16.16
N LYS A 640 -63.38 3.18 15.43
CA LYS A 640 -64.08 4.45 15.68
C LYS A 640 -65.60 4.25 15.61
N ASN A 641 -66.11 3.52 14.62
CA ASN A 641 -67.54 3.20 14.51
C ASN A 641 -68.04 2.35 15.70
N LYS A 642 -67.29 1.32 16.12
CA LYS A 642 -67.64 0.53 17.31
C LYS A 642 -67.63 1.35 18.60
N LEU A 643 -66.71 2.30 18.75
CA LEU A 643 -66.68 3.22 19.90
C LEU A 643 -67.89 4.15 19.92
N LYS A 644 -68.33 4.62 18.74
CA LYS A 644 -69.55 5.43 18.55
C LYS A 644 -70.80 4.61 18.94
N ASP A 645 -70.88 3.35 18.51
CA ASP A 645 -71.98 2.43 18.87
C ASP A 645 -72.05 2.12 20.38
N LEU A 646 -70.91 2.14 21.08
CA LEU A 646 -70.81 1.92 22.53
C LEU A 646 -71.11 3.18 23.37
N GLY A 647 -71.48 4.29 22.72
CA GLY A 647 -71.88 5.53 23.40
C GLY A 647 -70.72 6.40 23.88
N HIS A 648 -69.50 6.16 23.42
CA HIS A 648 -68.34 7.02 23.68
C HIS A 648 -68.26 8.13 22.62
N PRO A 649 -68.06 9.40 23.01
CA PRO A 649 -67.80 10.48 22.07
C PRO A 649 -66.43 10.25 21.41
N VAL A 650 -66.42 10.12 20.09
CA VAL A 650 -65.20 10.12 19.28
C VAL A 650 -65.07 11.54 18.75
N GLU A 651 -64.00 12.24 19.14
CA GLU A 651 -63.67 13.54 18.56
C GLU A 651 -63.34 13.33 17.07
N GLU A 652 -64.13 13.96 16.20
CA GLU A 652 -63.85 14.07 14.77
C GLU A 652 -62.75 15.13 14.62
N GLU A 653 -61.49 14.75 14.86
CA GLU A 653 -60.34 15.53 14.40
C GLU A 653 -60.20 15.35 12.88
N ASP A 654 -61.12 15.95 12.14
CA ASP A 654 -60.94 16.26 10.72
C ASP A 654 -61.28 17.74 10.56
N GLU A 655 -60.28 18.61 10.73
CA GLU A 655 -60.14 19.95 10.13
C GLU A 655 -58.91 20.64 10.74
N LEU A 656 -57.70 20.21 10.33
CA LEU A 656 -56.57 21.13 10.30
C LEU A 656 -56.59 21.81 8.94
N GLU A 657 -57.17 23.01 8.94
CA GLU A 657 -57.00 24.05 7.95
C GLU A 657 -55.55 24.07 7.45
N SER A 658 -55.36 23.66 6.21
CA SER A 658 -54.20 23.98 5.40
C SER A 658 -54.22 25.49 5.11
N GLY A 659 -53.67 26.27 6.02
CA GLY A 659 -53.41 27.70 5.86
C GLY A 659 -51.91 27.95 5.89
N ASP A 660 -51.26 27.91 4.73
CA ASP A 660 -50.41 29.01 4.26
C ASP A 660 -50.08 28.79 2.77
N GLN A 661 -50.63 29.69 1.96
CA GLN A 661 -50.22 29.97 0.60
C GLN A 661 -48.93 30.79 0.66
N GLU A 662 -47.89 30.36 -0.06
CA GLU A 662 -47.09 31.29 -0.86
C GLU A 662 -47.01 30.70 -2.28
N ASP A 663 -47.47 31.52 -3.22
CA ASP A 663 -47.79 31.24 -4.62
C ASP A 663 -46.55 31.20 -5.55
N GLU A 664 -46.84 30.88 -6.81
CA GLU A 664 -46.13 31.07 -8.09
C GLU A 664 -45.59 29.76 -8.72
N ASP A 665 -46.42 29.05 -9.50
CA ASP A 665 -46.63 29.17 -10.97
C ASP A 665 -45.58 28.31 -11.74
N ASP A 666 -45.84 27.48 -12.76
CA ASP A 666 -46.92 27.44 -13.75
C ASP A 666 -46.93 26.05 -14.45
N GLU A 667 -48.16 25.61 -14.76
CA GLU A 667 -48.62 24.80 -15.90
C GLU A 667 -47.92 23.48 -16.31
N SER A 668 -48.58 22.39 -15.92
CA SER A 668 -48.71 21.18 -16.74
C SER A 668 -49.92 21.28 -17.67
N GLU A 669 -49.73 21.15 -18.98
CA GLU A 669 -50.76 20.64 -19.89
C GLU A 669 -50.18 19.50 -20.74
N ASP A 670 -50.58 18.27 -20.40
CA ASP A 670 -50.85 17.27 -21.43
C ASP A 670 -52.37 17.06 -21.44
N PRO A 671 -53.01 17.24 -22.59
CA PRO A 671 -53.92 16.19 -22.99
C PRO A 671 -53.91 15.91 -24.49
N GLY A 672 -53.90 14.63 -24.84
CA GLY A 672 -54.79 14.16 -25.89
C GLY A 672 -54.17 13.23 -26.93
N LYS A 673 -54.48 11.94 -26.77
CA LYS A 673 -54.69 11.02 -27.89
C LYS A 673 -55.65 11.63 -28.92
N ASP A 674 -55.31 11.61 -30.20
CA ASP A 674 -55.93 10.70 -31.20
C ASP A 674 -55.69 11.17 -32.66
N LEU A 675 -55.41 10.16 -33.50
CA LEU A 675 -55.86 9.95 -34.89
C LEU A 675 -55.32 10.79 -36.07
N ASP A 676 -54.79 10.03 -37.03
CA ASP A 676 -54.94 10.12 -38.50
C ASP A 676 -54.72 11.46 -39.22
N HIS A 677 -53.67 11.54 -40.04
CA HIS A 677 -53.77 11.32 -41.51
C HIS A 677 -52.51 11.80 -42.26
N ILE A 678 -52.06 10.91 -43.16
CA ILE A 678 -51.22 11.10 -44.37
C ILE A 678 -49.70 11.07 -44.16
#